data_AF-A0AAE0IIT3-F1
#
_entry.id   AF-A0AAE0IIT3-F1
#
_cell.length_a   1.000
_cell.length_b   1.000
_cell.length_c   1.000
_cell.angle_alpha   90.00
_cell.angle_beta   90.00
_cell.angle_gamma   90.00
#
_symmetry.space_group_name_H-M   'P 1'
#
loop_
_entity.id
_entity.type
_entity.pdbx_description
1 polymer ?
#
loop_
_entity_poly.entity_id
_entity_poly.type
_entity_poly.pdbx_seq_one_letter_code
_entity_poly.pdbx_strand_id
1 'polypeptide(L)'
;MDYEALKEQWGEVEDRDGVRLSWNVFPSSRMEASRLVVPIGALYTPLKEKPDTPLLQFEPVTCKQPCRSVLNPFCQVDPRARIWICPFCLSRNPLPPHYKDITANHIPPELHPSNTTIEYRLSRPAPSPPIFLYVVDTCQEEDSLAALKESLIMSLSLLPEHALVGLITYGTMAQVHEIGYTECPKSYVFRGSKEYAAKQVQEMLGLSQAALRPGMPMQQQGRPMPIGPASRFLLPVAQAEFQLTKALEQLQKDPWPVASDRRSLRCTGVALSVAVGLLETSFQNAGGRIMLFAGGPATEGPGMVVGPELREPIRSHHDIDRDNIKYYKKALKFYNNLAKRTAHNGHIIDIFAGCLDQVGLLEMKGLCNSTGGHMILTDSFTSSMFKQSFVRIFEKDADDNLLMGFNAVLETLTTKELKVTGLIGHAVSLNKKSTSVGETECGIGNTCSWKMCGIDPSASYGIYFEIASQGGPSQHQQVPQKGMIQFLTYYQHSSGQFHLRVTTIARNLSGPAGDPSIAQSFDQEAAAVLMSRIAVFKAEVDDGPDVLRWVDRMLIRLCSRFADYRKDDPSSFRLEKNFTLYPQFMFHLRRSQFLQVFNNSPDETAFYRHVLNHEDVSNSLIMIQPTLDSYTFDQEGGQPVLLDSASIQPTHILLLDTFFHILIFHGETIAEWRKAGYQEQEGYENFAALLEQPKEDARDLITDRFPLPRFIVCDHGGSQARFLLSKLNPSTTYTSGAGAYGGVGAQSAQTIFTDDVSLSTFTESLMKLAVSGTS
;
A
#
# COMPACT_ATOMS: atom_id res chain seq x y z
N MET A 1 11.22 31.63 -2.70
CA MET A 1 9.81 31.27 -2.95
C MET A 1 9.19 30.95 -1.61
N ASP A 2 7.90 31.24 -1.43
CA ASP A 2 7.19 30.81 -0.23
C ASP A 2 7.06 29.28 -0.25
N TYR A 3 7.29 28.63 0.89
CA TYR A 3 7.26 27.17 0.98
C TYR A 3 5.85 26.63 0.75
N GLU A 4 4.83 27.34 1.24
CA GLU A 4 3.42 26.95 1.04
C GLU A 4 3.06 26.91 -0.44
N ALA A 5 3.50 27.90 -1.22
CA ALA A 5 3.29 27.92 -2.67
C ALA A 5 4.02 26.76 -3.39
N LEU A 6 5.21 26.37 -2.92
CA LEU A 6 5.92 25.19 -3.46
C LEU A 6 5.19 23.89 -3.11
N LYS A 7 4.66 23.79 -1.88
CA LYS A 7 3.88 22.64 -1.44
C LYS A 7 2.59 22.50 -2.26
N GLU A 8 1.87 23.60 -2.48
CA GLU A 8 0.69 23.63 -3.36
C GLU A 8 1.05 23.17 -4.78
N GLN A 9 2.14 23.69 -5.35
CA GLN A 9 2.63 23.26 -6.66
C GLN A 9 2.96 21.76 -6.71
N TRP A 10 3.54 21.19 -5.64
CA TRP A 10 3.79 19.74 -5.57
C TRP A 10 2.50 18.93 -5.45
N GLY A 11 1.49 19.45 -4.74
CA GLY A 11 0.14 18.90 -4.70
C GLY A 11 -0.50 18.88 -6.09
N GLU A 12 -0.45 19.97 -6.84
CA GLU A 12 -0.95 20.01 -8.23
C GLU A 12 -0.25 18.98 -9.14
N VAL A 13 1.07 18.77 -8.94
CA VAL A 13 1.81 17.73 -9.68
C VAL A 13 1.39 16.33 -9.23
N GLU A 14 1.12 16.11 -7.94
CA GLU A 14 0.61 14.84 -7.43
C GLU A 14 -0.78 14.53 -8.00
N ASP A 15 -1.68 15.51 -8.05
CA ASP A 15 -3.00 15.34 -8.66
C ASP A 15 -2.91 15.09 -10.17
N ARG A 16 -2.05 15.83 -10.87
CA ARG A 16 -1.88 15.70 -12.32
C ARG A 16 -1.10 14.47 -12.75
N ASP A 17 -0.09 14.03 -12.02
CA ASP A 17 0.85 12.98 -12.44
C ASP A 17 0.83 11.74 -11.54
N GLY A 18 0.27 11.83 -10.33
CA GLY A 18 0.35 10.78 -9.31
C GLY A 18 1.76 10.62 -8.76
N VAL A 19 2.58 11.69 -8.74
CA VAL A 19 3.99 11.62 -8.34
C VAL A 19 4.37 12.70 -7.33
N ARG A 20 4.97 12.28 -6.21
CA ARG A 20 5.70 13.15 -5.26
C ARG A 20 7.16 12.74 -5.17
N LEU A 21 8.09 13.71 -5.15
CA LEU A 21 9.53 13.47 -5.15
C LEU A 21 10.16 13.96 -3.85
N SER A 22 11.14 13.24 -3.28
CA SER A 22 11.94 13.75 -2.15
C SER A 22 12.74 15.02 -2.50
N TRP A 23 13.20 15.11 -3.75
CA TRP A 23 13.96 16.25 -4.27
C TRP A 23 13.41 16.65 -5.64
N ASN A 24 12.95 17.90 -5.78
CA ASN A 24 12.43 18.43 -7.06
C ASN A 24 13.50 19.11 -7.93
N VAL A 25 14.75 19.17 -7.48
CA VAL A 25 15.93 19.47 -8.28
C VAL A 25 16.96 18.36 -8.05
N PHE A 26 17.48 17.80 -9.14
CA PHE A 26 18.42 16.69 -9.06
C PHE A 26 19.85 17.19 -9.03
N PRO A 27 20.73 16.67 -8.16
CA PRO A 27 22.13 17.04 -8.16
C PRO A 27 22.80 16.64 -9.48
N SER A 28 23.66 17.51 -10.00
CA SER A 28 24.36 17.31 -11.27
C SER A 28 25.54 16.34 -11.19
N SER A 29 25.96 15.95 -9.98
CA SER A 29 27.09 15.04 -9.76
C SER A 29 26.82 13.99 -8.67
N ARG A 30 27.41 12.80 -8.82
CA ARG A 30 27.39 11.75 -7.79
C ARG A 30 27.91 12.21 -6.42
N MET A 31 28.91 13.09 -6.41
CA MET A 31 29.49 13.62 -5.17
C MET A 31 28.52 14.52 -4.40
N GLU A 32 27.70 15.31 -5.10
CA GLU A 32 26.67 16.12 -4.46
C GLU A 32 25.47 15.24 -4.05
N ALA A 33 25.11 14.26 -4.88
CA ALA A 33 24.06 13.28 -4.58
C ALA A 33 24.33 12.50 -3.28
N SER A 34 25.57 12.06 -3.04
CA SER A 34 25.93 11.33 -1.81
C SER A 34 25.83 12.17 -0.54
N ARG A 35 25.81 13.51 -0.68
CA ARG A 35 25.64 14.45 0.44
C ARG A 35 24.18 14.78 0.74
N LEU A 36 23.22 14.34 -0.07
CA LEU A 36 21.79 14.58 0.19
C LEU A 36 21.26 13.79 1.39
N VAL A 37 21.89 12.67 1.72
CA VAL A 37 21.49 11.71 2.77
C VAL A 37 20.17 11.00 2.47
N VAL A 38 19.08 11.75 2.27
CA VAL A 38 17.82 11.23 1.74
C VAL A 38 18.00 10.93 0.25
N PRO A 39 17.72 9.71 -0.22
CA PRO A 39 17.87 9.37 -1.63
C PRO A 39 16.89 10.15 -2.51
N ILE A 40 17.23 10.28 -3.79
CA ILE A 40 16.28 10.75 -4.80
C ILE A 40 15.25 9.62 -4.97
N GLY A 41 14.01 9.90 -4.62
CA GLY A 41 12.93 8.93 -4.71
C GLY A 41 11.64 9.58 -5.16
N ALA A 42 10.78 8.78 -5.77
CA ALA A 42 9.44 9.13 -6.19
C ALA A 42 8.45 8.21 -5.48
N LEU A 43 7.43 8.76 -4.83
CA LEU A 43 6.21 8.02 -4.55
C LEU A 43 5.31 8.16 -5.78
N TYR A 44 4.99 7.04 -6.42
CA TYR A 44 4.21 7.00 -7.66
C TYR A 44 2.94 6.16 -7.51
N THR A 45 1.80 6.74 -7.84
CA THR A 45 0.46 6.12 -7.83
C THR A 45 0.00 5.92 -9.28
N PRO A 46 0.20 4.73 -9.88
CA PRO A 46 0.01 4.53 -11.31
C PRO A 46 -1.42 4.74 -11.79
N LEU A 47 -2.40 4.40 -10.95
CA LEU A 47 -3.82 4.48 -11.28
C LEU A 47 -4.54 5.67 -10.62
N LYS A 48 -3.82 6.70 -10.15
CA LYS A 48 -4.44 7.92 -9.60
C LYS A 48 -5.58 8.41 -10.51
N GLU A 49 -6.77 8.59 -9.97
CA GLU A 49 -7.95 8.94 -10.77
C GLU A 49 -7.78 10.31 -11.44
N LYS A 50 -8.18 10.40 -12.72
CA LYS A 50 -8.07 11.63 -13.53
C LYS A 50 -9.30 11.77 -14.42
N PRO A 51 -10.38 12.40 -13.94
CA PRO A 51 -11.63 12.50 -14.70
C PRO A 51 -11.47 13.31 -15.99
N ASP A 52 -10.55 14.28 -16.04
CA ASP A 52 -10.41 15.22 -17.16
C ASP A 52 -9.45 14.75 -18.27
N THR A 53 -8.77 13.60 -18.13
CA THR A 53 -7.79 13.13 -19.12
C THR A 53 -8.42 12.12 -20.08
N PRO A 54 -8.38 12.35 -21.40
CA PRO A 54 -9.01 11.43 -22.36
C PRO A 54 -8.24 10.10 -22.49
N LEU A 55 -8.98 8.99 -22.49
CA LEU A 55 -8.46 7.67 -22.87
C LEU A 55 -8.21 7.61 -24.38
N LEU A 56 -6.95 7.40 -24.77
CA LEU A 56 -6.54 7.34 -26.18
C LEU A 56 -6.83 5.96 -26.76
N GLN A 57 -7.65 5.91 -27.80
CA GLN A 57 -8.13 4.65 -28.42
C GLN A 57 -7.23 4.14 -29.56
N PHE A 58 -5.92 4.36 -29.45
CA PHE A 58 -4.94 3.93 -30.45
C PHE A 58 -3.63 3.49 -29.79
N GLU A 59 -2.77 2.82 -30.56
CA GLU A 59 -1.49 2.31 -30.07
C GLU A 59 -0.49 3.43 -29.77
N PRO A 60 0.24 3.38 -28.64
CA PRO A 60 1.21 4.40 -28.26
C PRO A 60 2.36 4.52 -29.27
N VAL A 61 2.75 5.75 -29.57
CA VAL A 61 3.90 6.03 -30.45
C VAL A 61 5.19 5.82 -29.68
N THR A 62 5.96 4.78 -30.04
CA THR A 62 7.18 4.40 -29.31
C THR A 62 8.46 4.73 -30.06
N CYS A 63 9.49 5.11 -29.30
CA CYS A 63 10.84 5.28 -29.80
C CYS A 63 11.41 3.92 -30.26
N LYS A 64 12.29 3.95 -31.27
CA LYS A 64 13.00 2.76 -31.72
C LYS A 64 13.77 2.07 -30.59
N GLN A 65 13.90 0.75 -30.71
CA GLN A 65 14.73 -0.06 -29.82
C GLN A 65 16.20 0.42 -29.85
N PRO A 66 16.92 0.31 -28.73
CA PRO A 66 16.53 -0.33 -27.45
C PRO A 66 15.75 0.58 -26.49
N CYS A 67 15.53 1.87 -26.81
CA CYS A 67 14.96 2.84 -25.86
C CYS A 67 13.49 2.59 -25.52
N ARG A 68 12.63 2.38 -26.52
CA ARG A 68 11.18 2.11 -26.37
C ARG A 68 10.37 3.13 -25.55
N SER A 69 10.90 4.33 -25.24
CA SER A 69 10.12 5.39 -24.60
C SER A 69 8.91 5.79 -25.44
N VAL A 70 7.78 6.10 -24.80
CA VAL A 70 6.57 6.58 -25.46
C VAL A 70 6.69 8.09 -25.74
N LEU A 71 6.10 8.54 -26.85
CA LEU A 71 5.96 9.94 -27.21
C LEU A 71 5.28 10.70 -26.05
N ASN A 72 5.80 11.88 -25.72
CA ASN A 72 5.37 12.65 -24.56
C ASN A 72 5.64 14.14 -24.78
N PRO A 73 5.12 15.05 -23.93
CA PRO A 73 5.22 16.50 -24.15
C PRO A 73 6.66 17.06 -24.17
N PHE A 74 7.66 16.30 -23.70
CA PHE A 74 9.07 16.70 -23.72
C PHE A 74 9.80 16.32 -25.02
N CYS A 75 9.12 15.65 -25.96
CA CYS A 75 9.66 15.33 -27.28
C CYS A 75 9.74 16.58 -28.17
N GLN A 76 10.87 16.76 -28.86
CA GLN A 76 10.95 17.78 -29.91
C GLN A 76 10.35 17.24 -31.19
N VAL A 77 9.36 17.92 -31.73
CA VAL A 77 8.65 17.51 -32.95
C VAL A 77 9.00 18.45 -34.09
N ASP A 78 9.38 17.89 -35.24
CA ASP A 78 9.55 18.61 -36.50
C ASP A 78 8.43 18.21 -37.47
N PRO A 79 7.34 19.01 -37.57
CA PRO A 79 6.23 18.73 -38.47
C PRO A 79 6.64 18.74 -39.96
N ARG A 80 7.68 19.52 -40.34
CA ARG A 80 8.12 19.65 -41.73
C ARG A 80 8.87 18.41 -42.18
N ALA A 81 9.81 17.94 -41.36
CA ALA A 81 10.56 16.71 -41.62
C ALA A 81 9.79 15.44 -41.25
N ARG A 82 8.62 15.58 -40.61
CA ARG A 82 7.78 14.48 -40.10
C ARG A 82 8.53 13.54 -39.16
N ILE A 83 9.29 14.12 -38.24
CA ILE A 83 10.06 13.36 -37.24
C ILE A 83 9.83 13.93 -35.84
N TRP A 84 10.12 13.11 -34.83
CA TRP A 84 10.24 13.53 -33.45
C TRP A 84 11.55 13.01 -32.86
N ILE A 85 12.11 13.76 -31.92
CA ILE A 85 13.35 13.45 -31.23
C ILE A 85 13.01 12.98 -29.82
N CYS A 86 13.40 11.76 -29.50
CA CYS A 86 13.19 11.18 -28.18
C CYS A 86 14.10 11.88 -27.15
N PRO A 87 13.57 12.40 -26.02
CA PRO A 87 14.39 13.09 -25.02
C PRO A 87 15.28 12.13 -24.21
N PHE A 88 14.96 10.83 -24.18
CA PHE A 88 15.71 9.82 -23.42
C PHE A 88 16.99 9.36 -24.13
N CYS A 89 16.91 9.12 -25.45
CA CYS A 89 18.03 8.59 -26.23
C CYS A 89 18.50 9.50 -27.38
N LEU A 90 17.84 10.65 -27.58
CA LEU A 90 18.12 11.64 -28.62
C LEU A 90 18.00 11.11 -30.07
N SER A 91 17.42 9.92 -30.24
CA SER A 91 17.19 9.35 -31.57
C SER A 91 16.06 10.07 -32.31
N ARG A 92 16.21 10.17 -33.63
CA ARG A 92 15.18 10.68 -34.55
C ARG A 92 14.25 9.54 -34.96
N ASN A 93 12.96 9.73 -34.73
CA ASN A 93 11.92 8.76 -35.01
C ASN A 93 10.91 9.37 -36.00
N PRO A 94 10.40 8.59 -36.97
CA PRO A 94 9.37 9.08 -37.89
C PRO A 94 8.05 9.29 -37.13
N LEU A 95 7.29 10.33 -37.51
CA LEU A 95 5.92 10.50 -37.05
C LEU A 95 4.99 9.51 -37.77
N PRO A 96 4.03 8.89 -37.06
CA PRO A 96 3.05 8.01 -37.68
C PRO A 96 2.19 8.69 -38.76
N PRO A 97 1.63 7.93 -39.71
CA PRO A 97 0.77 8.49 -40.77
C PRO A 97 -0.51 9.19 -40.28
N HIS A 98 -1.00 8.89 -39.08
CA HIS A 98 -2.17 9.54 -38.51
C HIS A 98 -1.86 10.93 -37.91
N TYR A 99 -0.57 11.31 -37.79
CA TYR A 99 -0.13 12.65 -37.39
C TYR A 99 0.25 13.53 -38.58
N LYS A 100 -0.34 13.30 -39.76
CA LYS A 100 -0.08 14.09 -40.97
C LYS A 100 -0.47 15.56 -40.83
N ASP A 101 -1.50 15.84 -40.04
CA ASP A 101 -2.07 17.18 -39.88
C ASP A 101 -1.57 17.90 -38.61
N ILE A 102 -0.48 17.40 -38.00
CA ILE A 102 0.13 18.03 -36.83
C ILE A 102 0.62 19.44 -37.18
N THR A 103 0.15 20.43 -36.42
CA THR A 103 0.57 21.83 -36.52
C THR A 103 0.81 22.40 -35.13
N ALA A 104 1.43 23.58 -35.04
CA ALA A 104 1.65 24.24 -33.75
C ALA A 104 0.34 24.52 -32.97
N ASN A 105 -0.79 24.65 -33.69
CA ASN A 105 -2.10 24.91 -33.09
C ASN A 105 -2.96 23.64 -32.92
N HIS A 106 -2.51 22.50 -33.47
CA HIS A 106 -3.24 21.23 -33.43
C HIS A 106 -2.26 20.12 -33.05
N ILE A 107 -1.98 20.05 -31.76
CA ILE A 107 -1.02 19.12 -31.16
C ILE A 107 -1.81 17.90 -30.65
N PRO A 108 -1.36 16.66 -30.93
CA PRO A 108 -1.95 15.45 -30.37
C PRO A 108 -2.02 15.50 -28.83
N PRO A 109 -3.04 14.86 -28.21
CA PRO A 109 -3.22 14.92 -26.75
C PRO A 109 -1.97 14.53 -25.95
N GLU A 110 -1.22 13.54 -26.42
CA GLU A 110 0.02 13.03 -25.79
C GLU A 110 1.23 13.95 -25.88
N LEU A 111 1.15 15.00 -26.71
CA LEU A 111 2.17 16.04 -26.84
C LEU A 111 1.74 17.34 -26.14
N HIS A 112 0.51 17.42 -25.64
CA HIS A 112 0.02 18.62 -24.98
C HIS A 112 0.74 18.81 -23.61
N PRO A 113 1.26 20.01 -23.29
CA PRO A 113 2.05 20.22 -22.07
C PRO A 113 1.34 19.91 -20.74
N SER A 114 0.00 19.98 -20.70
CA SER A 114 -0.78 19.59 -19.51
C SER A 114 -0.96 18.08 -19.37
N ASN A 115 -0.68 17.30 -20.42
CA ASN A 115 -0.95 15.87 -20.49
C ASN A 115 0.35 15.08 -20.33
N THR A 116 1.05 15.32 -19.22
CA THR A 116 2.25 14.57 -18.83
C THR A 116 1.94 13.15 -18.37
N THR A 117 0.69 12.91 -17.93
CA THR A 117 0.12 11.58 -17.77
C THR A 117 -1.04 11.37 -18.73
N ILE A 118 -1.04 10.24 -19.43
CA ILE A 118 -2.07 9.83 -20.38
C ILE A 118 -2.26 8.32 -20.32
N GLU A 119 -3.38 7.85 -20.82
CA GLU A 119 -3.70 6.44 -20.86
C GLU A 119 -4.11 6.00 -22.27
N TYR A 120 -3.61 4.84 -22.68
CA TYR A 120 -3.87 4.23 -23.97
C TYR A 120 -4.65 2.94 -23.78
N ARG A 121 -5.71 2.77 -24.54
CA ARG A 121 -6.40 1.50 -24.74
C ARG A 121 -5.68 0.72 -25.84
N LEU A 122 -5.03 -0.38 -25.48
CA LEU A 122 -4.27 -1.19 -26.43
C LEU A 122 -5.21 -2.06 -27.27
N SER A 123 -4.82 -2.34 -28.51
CA SER A 123 -5.60 -3.14 -29.45
C SER A 123 -5.71 -4.62 -29.07
N ARG A 124 -4.84 -5.09 -28.17
CA ARG A 124 -4.80 -6.48 -27.71
C ARG A 124 -5.87 -6.73 -26.64
N PRO A 125 -6.82 -7.66 -26.86
CA PRO A 125 -7.76 -8.05 -25.82
C PRO A 125 -7.05 -8.80 -24.68
N ALA A 126 -7.61 -8.72 -23.46
CA ALA A 126 -7.15 -9.55 -22.36
C ALA A 126 -7.38 -11.04 -22.68
N PRO A 127 -6.52 -11.95 -22.18
CA PRO A 127 -6.63 -13.38 -22.48
C PRO A 127 -7.88 -14.04 -21.86
N SER A 128 -8.43 -13.45 -20.80
CA SER A 128 -9.61 -13.92 -20.09
C SER A 128 -10.28 -12.74 -19.37
N PRO A 129 -11.60 -12.80 -19.12
CA PRO A 129 -12.25 -11.94 -18.13
C PRO A 129 -11.56 -12.00 -16.76
N PRO A 130 -11.78 -11.01 -15.88
CA PRO A 130 -11.37 -11.10 -14.49
C PRO A 130 -11.89 -12.36 -13.81
N ILE A 131 -11.06 -12.99 -12.99
CA ILE A 131 -11.37 -14.24 -12.29
C ILE A 131 -11.38 -13.99 -10.78
N PHE A 132 -12.41 -14.45 -10.07
CA PHE A 132 -12.56 -14.33 -8.63
C PHE A 132 -12.76 -15.72 -8.01
N LEU A 133 -11.79 -16.15 -7.21
CA LEU A 133 -11.80 -17.46 -6.56
C LEU A 133 -11.91 -17.28 -5.05
N TYR A 134 -13.09 -17.58 -4.49
CA TYR A 134 -13.33 -17.54 -3.06
C TYR A 134 -12.73 -18.77 -2.38
N VAL A 135 -11.89 -18.58 -1.37
CA VAL A 135 -11.27 -19.63 -0.56
C VAL A 135 -11.70 -19.46 0.89
N VAL A 136 -12.69 -20.24 1.31
CA VAL A 136 -13.48 -19.99 2.52
C VAL A 136 -13.17 -21.01 3.62
N ASP A 137 -12.72 -20.54 4.77
CA ASP A 137 -12.56 -21.34 5.98
C ASP A 137 -13.91 -21.64 6.64
N THR A 138 -14.17 -22.92 6.90
CA THR A 138 -15.40 -23.43 7.54
C THR A 138 -15.20 -23.79 9.01
N CYS A 139 -13.98 -23.69 9.56
CA CYS A 139 -13.70 -23.95 10.98
C CYS A 139 -14.05 -22.74 11.87
N GLN A 140 -15.20 -22.11 11.68
CA GLN A 140 -15.56 -20.87 12.38
C GLN A 140 -16.75 -21.06 13.31
N GLU A 141 -17.06 -20.03 14.10
CA GLU A 141 -18.33 -19.94 14.83
C GLU A 141 -19.49 -19.69 13.86
N GLU A 142 -20.69 -20.14 14.21
CA GLU A 142 -21.85 -20.12 13.31
C GLU A 142 -22.23 -18.70 12.89
N ASP A 143 -22.26 -17.75 13.83
CA ASP A 143 -22.60 -16.35 13.55
C ASP A 143 -21.57 -15.68 12.63
N SER A 144 -20.28 -15.97 12.83
CA SER A 144 -19.19 -15.48 11.98
C SER A 144 -19.29 -16.06 10.56
N LEU A 145 -19.56 -17.36 10.44
CA LEU A 145 -19.74 -18.00 9.14
C LEU A 145 -21.00 -17.50 8.43
N ALA A 146 -22.10 -17.27 9.16
CA ALA A 146 -23.33 -16.69 8.62
C ALA A 146 -23.08 -15.28 8.05
N ALA A 147 -22.43 -14.40 8.81
CA ALA A 147 -22.08 -13.05 8.34
C ALA A 147 -21.12 -13.07 7.14
N LEU A 148 -20.18 -14.01 7.11
CA LEU A 148 -19.30 -14.21 5.97
C LEU A 148 -20.10 -14.63 4.73
N LYS A 149 -21.00 -15.60 4.84
CA LYS A 149 -21.87 -16.05 3.74
C LYS A 149 -22.67 -14.90 3.13
N GLU A 150 -23.30 -14.07 3.96
CA GLU A 150 -24.02 -12.88 3.50
C GLU A 150 -23.13 -11.94 2.70
N SER A 151 -21.91 -11.68 3.19
CA SER A 151 -20.94 -10.79 2.54
C SER A 151 -20.49 -11.35 1.19
N LEU A 152 -20.23 -12.66 1.11
CA LEU A 152 -19.84 -13.35 -0.13
C LEU A 152 -20.97 -13.33 -1.16
N ILE A 153 -22.20 -13.66 -0.77
CA ILE A 153 -23.37 -13.64 -1.65
C ILE A 153 -23.58 -12.21 -2.18
N MET A 154 -23.53 -11.20 -1.31
CA MET A 154 -23.64 -9.80 -1.72
C MET A 154 -22.56 -9.43 -2.72
N SER A 155 -21.30 -9.86 -2.53
CA SER A 155 -20.21 -9.53 -3.47
C SER A 155 -20.45 -10.07 -4.88
N LEU A 156 -21.17 -11.18 -5.05
CA LEU A 156 -21.46 -11.72 -6.38
C LEU A 156 -22.26 -10.72 -7.22
N SER A 157 -23.13 -9.92 -6.59
CA SER A 157 -23.92 -8.88 -7.26
C SER A 157 -23.09 -7.64 -7.66
N LEU A 158 -21.90 -7.48 -7.08
CA LEU A 158 -20.98 -6.37 -7.40
C LEU A 158 -20.03 -6.73 -8.54
N LEU A 159 -19.87 -8.02 -8.85
CA LEU A 159 -18.99 -8.50 -9.90
C LEU A 159 -19.60 -8.27 -11.30
N PRO A 160 -18.77 -7.99 -12.32
CA PRO A 160 -19.23 -7.99 -13.71
C PRO A 160 -19.82 -9.34 -14.12
N GLU A 161 -20.94 -9.33 -14.83
CA GLU A 161 -21.67 -10.56 -15.25
C GLU A 161 -20.80 -11.59 -16.00
N HIS A 162 -19.79 -11.09 -16.72
CA HIS A 162 -18.88 -11.88 -17.54
C HIS A 162 -17.61 -12.35 -16.78
N ALA A 163 -17.38 -11.88 -15.55
CA ALA A 163 -16.27 -12.31 -14.72
C ALA A 163 -16.43 -13.78 -14.34
N LEU A 164 -15.32 -14.51 -14.25
CA LEU A 164 -15.34 -15.92 -13.86
C LEU A 164 -15.29 -16.05 -12.34
N VAL A 165 -16.16 -16.86 -11.76
CA VAL A 165 -16.23 -17.10 -10.31
C VAL A 165 -16.06 -18.57 -9.97
N GLY A 166 -15.37 -18.83 -8.86
CA GLY A 166 -15.13 -20.17 -8.32
C GLY A 166 -15.17 -20.20 -6.80
N LEU A 167 -15.36 -21.41 -6.25
CA LEU A 167 -15.43 -21.62 -4.80
C LEU A 167 -14.54 -22.80 -4.37
N ILE A 168 -13.71 -22.53 -3.39
CA ILE A 168 -12.99 -23.52 -2.60
C ILE A 168 -13.39 -23.32 -1.14
N THR A 169 -13.79 -24.39 -0.46
CA THR A 169 -14.04 -24.35 0.98
C THR A 169 -13.06 -25.25 1.68
N TYR A 170 -12.61 -24.88 2.88
CA TYR A 170 -11.66 -25.70 3.61
C TYR A 170 -11.92 -25.72 5.11
N GLY A 171 -11.38 -26.74 5.75
CA GLY A 171 -11.32 -26.93 7.18
C GLY A 171 -10.19 -27.92 7.45
N THR A 172 -10.54 -29.11 7.95
CA THR A 172 -9.61 -30.26 8.01
C THR A 172 -9.18 -30.73 6.61
N MET A 173 -10.05 -30.58 5.62
CA MET A 173 -9.80 -30.91 4.20
C MET A 173 -10.09 -29.70 3.31
N ALA A 174 -9.50 -29.64 2.11
CA ALA A 174 -9.81 -28.61 1.12
C ALA A 174 -10.74 -29.18 0.03
N GLN A 175 -11.79 -28.47 -0.32
CA GLN A 175 -12.82 -28.91 -1.28
C GLN A 175 -12.94 -27.91 -2.43
N VAL A 176 -12.73 -28.37 -3.66
CA VAL A 176 -12.93 -27.57 -4.89
C VAL A 176 -14.32 -27.88 -5.45
N HIS A 177 -15.19 -26.88 -5.52
CA HIS A 177 -16.58 -27.07 -5.96
C HIS A 177 -16.70 -27.03 -7.49
N GLU A 178 -17.37 -28.02 -8.09
CA GLU A 178 -17.66 -28.08 -9.53
C GLU A 178 -19.02 -27.41 -9.80
N ILE A 179 -19.00 -26.09 -9.93
CA ILE A 179 -20.21 -25.25 -10.05
C ILE A 179 -20.99 -25.54 -11.34
N GLY A 180 -20.29 -25.94 -12.41
CA GLY A 180 -20.92 -26.21 -13.71
C GLY A 180 -21.72 -27.51 -13.78
N TYR A 181 -21.70 -28.33 -12.74
CA TYR A 181 -22.51 -29.54 -12.67
C TYR A 181 -23.80 -29.28 -11.89
N THR A 182 -24.93 -29.19 -12.60
CA THR A 182 -26.22 -28.75 -12.04
C THR A 182 -27.10 -29.89 -11.52
N GLU A 183 -26.76 -31.15 -11.80
CA GLU A 183 -27.56 -32.31 -11.38
C GLU A 183 -27.50 -32.52 -9.86
N CYS A 184 -26.32 -32.37 -9.25
CA CYS A 184 -26.14 -32.38 -7.80
C CYS A 184 -24.88 -31.61 -7.38
N PRO A 185 -24.78 -31.18 -6.11
CA PRO A 185 -23.56 -30.57 -5.59
C PRO A 185 -22.39 -31.56 -5.65
N LYS A 186 -21.34 -31.21 -6.40
CA LYS A 186 -20.14 -32.03 -6.55
C LYS A 186 -18.90 -31.23 -6.16
N SER A 187 -18.03 -31.83 -5.34
CA SER A 187 -16.75 -31.25 -4.95
C SER A 187 -15.62 -32.28 -4.98
N TYR A 188 -14.40 -31.80 -5.19
CA TYR A 188 -13.17 -32.59 -5.18
C TYR A 188 -12.42 -32.33 -3.88
N VAL A 189 -12.17 -33.39 -3.11
CA VAL A 189 -11.59 -33.30 -1.76
C VAL A 189 -10.10 -33.60 -1.78
N PHE A 190 -9.31 -32.66 -1.28
CA PHE A 190 -7.87 -32.75 -1.09
C PHE A 190 -7.57 -32.89 0.39
N ARG A 191 -6.63 -33.78 0.72
CA ARG A 191 -6.23 -34.06 2.10
C ARG A 191 -5.41 -32.91 2.66
N GLY A 192 -5.86 -32.30 3.76
CA GLY A 192 -5.21 -31.14 4.37
C GLY A 192 -3.79 -31.36 4.87
N SER A 193 -3.42 -32.62 5.16
CA SER A 193 -2.09 -32.98 5.65
C SER A 193 -1.03 -33.17 4.54
N LYS A 194 -1.38 -33.01 3.25
CA LYS A 194 -0.51 -33.33 2.11
C LYS A 194 -0.26 -32.10 1.24
N GLU A 195 0.98 -31.95 0.76
CA GLU A 195 1.32 -30.94 -0.24
C GLU A 195 0.99 -31.43 -1.66
N TYR A 196 0.43 -30.54 -2.48
CA TYR A 196 0.03 -30.82 -3.86
C TYR A 196 0.73 -29.86 -4.82
N ALA A 197 1.46 -30.43 -5.79
CA ALA A 197 2.04 -29.66 -6.89
C ALA A 197 0.97 -29.30 -7.94
N ALA A 198 1.19 -28.22 -8.72
CA ALA A 198 0.25 -27.77 -9.75
C ALA A 198 -0.15 -28.88 -10.73
N LYS A 199 0.81 -29.71 -11.18
CA LYS A 199 0.56 -30.85 -12.06
C LYS A 199 -0.35 -31.90 -11.41
N GLN A 200 -0.20 -32.17 -10.11
CA GLN A 200 -1.06 -33.12 -9.40
C GLN A 200 -2.49 -32.57 -9.29
N VAL A 201 -2.64 -31.26 -9.03
CA VAL A 201 -3.95 -30.60 -9.05
C VAL A 201 -4.58 -30.69 -10.44
N GLN A 202 -3.79 -30.46 -11.50
CA GLN A 202 -4.23 -30.59 -12.89
C GLN A 202 -4.78 -31.99 -13.20
N GLU A 203 -4.05 -33.04 -12.83
CA GLU A 203 -4.43 -34.43 -13.06
C GLU A 203 -5.67 -34.82 -12.26
N MET A 204 -5.72 -34.46 -10.96
CA MET A 204 -6.83 -34.81 -10.07
C MET A 204 -8.14 -34.11 -10.46
N LEU A 205 -8.06 -32.86 -10.93
CA LEU A 205 -9.23 -32.10 -11.39
C LEU A 205 -9.58 -32.40 -12.86
N GLY A 206 -8.74 -33.14 -13.59
CA GLY A 206 -8.94 -33.43 -15.01
C GLY A 206 -8.85 -32.18 -15.89
N LEU A 207 -7.91 -31.28 -15.59
CA LEU A 207 -7.69 -30.01 -16.29
C LEU A 207 -6.76 -30.13 -17.51
N SER A 208 -6.21 -31.31 -17.76
CA SER A 208 -5.41 -31.57 -18.95
C SER A 208 -6.27 -31.43 -20.21
N GLN A 209 -5.85 -30.61 -21.17
CA GLN A 209 -6.45 -30.65 -22.50
C GLN A 209 -6.20 -32.03 -23.10
N ALA A 210 -7.26 -32.70 -23.55
CA ALA A 210 -7.10 -33.90 -24.37
C ALA A 210 -6.22 -33.53 -25.57
N ALA A 211 -5.08 -34.21 -25.74
CA ALA A 211 -4.19 -33.96 -26.87
C ALA A 211 -5.02 -34.00 -28.16
N LEU A 212 -5.06 -32.88 -28.89
CA LEU A 212 -5.62 -32.82 -30.23
C LEU A 212 -4.95 -33.93 -31.05
N ARG A 213 -5.75 -34.86 -31.57
CA ARG A 213 -5.26 -35.93 -32.44
C ARG A 213 -4.51 -35.29 -33.63
N PRO A 214 -3.29 -35.73 -33.97
CA PRO A 214 -2.59 -35.19 -35.14
C PRO A 214 -3.41 -35.46 -36.40
N GLY A 215 -3.85 -34.41 -37.12
CA GLY A 215 -4.47 -34.53 -38.44
C GLY A 215 -5.78 -33.80 -38.73
N MET A 216 -6.33 -33.00 -37.80
CA MET A 216 -7.51 -32.16 -38.10
C MET A 216 -7.09 -30.72 -38.49
N PRO A 217 -7.56 -30.17 -39.62
CA PRO A 217 -7.24 -28.81 -40.03
C PRO A 217 -7.88 -27.78 -39.08
N MET A 218 -7.06 -26.86 -38.57
CA MET A 218 -7.47 -25.71 -37.76
C MET A 218 -8.30 -24.75 -38.63
N GLN A 219 -9.61 -24.67 -38.40
CA GLN A 219 -10.49 -23.73 -39.09
C GLN A 219 -10.85 -22.54 -38.17
N GLN A 220 -10.54 -21.34 -38.70
CA GLN A 220 -10.98 -20.00 -38.33
C GLN A 220 -10.46 -19.31 -37.05
N GLN A 221 -9.59 -18.33 -37.29
CA GLN A 221 -9.33 -17.16 -36.45
C GLN A 221 -10.61 -16.34 -36.28
N GLY A 222 -10.97 -16.01 -35.02
CA GLY A 222 -12.01 -15.02 -34.72
C GLY A 222 -13.09 -15.43 -33.70
N ARG A 223 -13.07 -16.64 -33.14
CA ARG A 223 -13.97 -17.03 -32.02
C ARG A 223 -13.21 -17.03 -30.69
N PRO A 224 -13.85 -16.64 -29.57
CA PRO A 224 -13.27 -16.82 -28.23
C PRO A 224 -12.85 -18.28 -28.06
N MET A 225 -11.66 -18.50 -27.50
CA MET A 225 -11.13 -19.83 -27.20
C MET A 225 -12.22 -20.65 -26.48
N PRO A 226 -12.50 -21.90 -26.89
CA PRO A 226 -13.43 -22.75 -26.16
C PRO A 226 -12.92 -22.88 -24.72
N ILE A 227 -13.76 -22.52 -23.75
CA ILE A 227 -13.41 -22.51 -22.33
C ILE A 227 -12.94 -23.93 -22.00
N GLY A 228 -11.68 -24.07 -21.60
CA GLY A 228 -11.06 -25.37 -21.35
C GLY A 228 -11.77 -26.16 -20.24
N PRO A 229 -11.26 -27.34 -19.86
CA PRO A 229 -11.86 -28.18 -18.81
C PRO A 229 -12.03 -27.49 -17.44
N ALA A 230 -11.38 -26.33 -17.23
CA ALA A 230 -11.53 -25.45 -16.08
C ALA A 230 -12.89 -24.73 -16.00
N SER A 231 -13.63 -24.63 -17.12
CA SER A 231 -15.00 -24.08 -17.18
C SER A 231 -15.97 -24.72 -16.18
N ARG A 232 -15.68 -25.94 -15.74
CA ARG A 232 -16.52 -26.68 -14.78
C ARG A 232 -16.39 -26.14 -13.35
N PHE A 233 -15.24 -25.52 -13.03
CA PHE A 233 -14.94 -24.95 -11.72
C PHE A 233 -15.04 -23.42 -11.70
N LEU A 234 -14.88 -22.79 -12.87
CA LEU A 234 -14.85 -21.34 -13.05
C LEU A 234 -15.81 -20.95 -14.16
N LEU A 235 -16.93 -20.32 -13.78
CA LEU A 235 -18.03 -19.96 -14.67
C LEU A 235 -18.31 -18.47 -14.63
N PRO A 236 -18.84 -17.87 -15.70
CA PRO A 236 -19.34 -16.49 -15.67
C PRO A 236 -20.37 -16.30 -14.54
N VAL A 237 -20.32 -15.16 -13.84
CA VAL A 237 -21.26 -14.81 -12.76
C VAL A 237 -22.71 -15.03 -13.20
N ALA A 238 -23.09 -14.54 -14.38
CA ALA A 238 -24.45 -14.68 -14.92
C ALA A 238 -24.93 -16.15 -15.06
N GLN A 239 -24.01 -17.12 -15.13
CA GLN A 239 -24.33 -18.55 -15.21
C GLN A 239 -24.22 -19.26 -13.85
N ALA A 240 -23.36 -18.74 -12.97
CA ALA A 240 -23.00 -19.37 -11.70
C ALA A 240 -23.80 -18.84 -10.50
N GLU A 241 -24.39 -17.63 -10.60
CA GLU A 241 -24.98 -16.87 -9.50
C GLU A 241 -25.93 -17.73 -8.63
N PHE A 242 -26.91 -18.39 -9.25
CA PHE A 242 -27.86 -19.23 -8.51
C PHE A 242 -27.19 -20.42 -7.81
N GLN A 243 -26.28 -21.12 -8.49
CA GLN A 243 -25.62 -22.30 -7.93
C GLN A 243 -24.63 -21.93 -6.82
N LEU A 244 -23.88 -20.85 -6.99
CA LEU A 244 -22.96 -20.32 -5.98
C LEU A 244 -23.70 -19.79 -4.76
N THR A 245 -24.77 -19.02 -4.95
CA THR A 245 -25.59 -18.52 -3.85
C THR A 245 -26.13 -19.68 -3.02
N LYS A 246 -26.71 -20.69 -3.68
CA LYS A 246 -27.17 -21.91 -3.02
C LYS A 246 -26.04 -22.64 -2.29
N ALA A 247 -24.86 -22.79 -2.90
CA ALA A 247 -23.72 -23.44 -2.28
C ALA A 247 -23.25 -22.67 -1.04
N LEU A 248 -23.18 -21.34 -1.11
CA LEU A 248 -22.81 -20.45 0.00
C LEU A 248 -23.84 -20.51 1.13
N GLU A 249 -25.14 -20.40 0.83
CA GLU A 249 -26.25 -20.52 1.79
C GLU A 249 -26.25 -21.87 2.51
N GLN A 250 -25.83 -22.94 1.83
CA GLN A 250 -25.75 -24.29 2.40
C GLN A 250 -24.43 -24.59 3.11
N LEU A 251 -23.47 -23.66 3.13
CA LEU A 251 -22.24 -23.85 3.89
C LEU A 251 -22.53 -24.03 5.38
N GLN A 252 -21.90 -25.07 5.92
CA GLN A 252 -21.93 -25.45 7.33
C GLN A 252 -20.52 -25.42 7.89
N LYS A 253 -20.43 -25.43 9.21
CA LYS A 253 -19.17 -25.58 9.94
C LYS A 253 -18.47 -26.90 9.54
N ASP A 254 -17.13 -26.90 9.56
CA ASP A 254 -16.34 -28.12 9.34
C ASP A 254 -16.86 -29.25 10.25
N PRO A 255 -17.22 -30.43 9.69
CA PRO A 255 -17.95 -31.47 10.43
C PRO A 255 -17.08 -32.22 11.44
N TRP A 256 -15.76 -31.97 11.46
CA TRP A 256 -14.83 -32.67 12.33
C TRP A 256 -14.94 -32.16 13.77
N PRO A 257 -15.15 -33.04 14.76
CA PRO A 257 -15.27 -32.62 16.15
C PRO A 257 -13.94 -32.08 16.68
N VAL A 258 -14.02 -31.00 17.45
CA VAL A 258 -12.86 -30.35 18.08
C VAL A 258 -12.96 -30.54 19.59
N ALA A 259 -11.93 -31.13 20.19
CA ALA A 259 -11.84 -31.27 21.64
C ALA A 259 -11.66 -29.89 22.30
N SER A 260 -12.14 -29.73 23.55
CA SER A 260 -12.12 -28.44 24.25
C SER A 260 -10.72 -27.87 24.52
N ASP A 261 -9.70 -28.72 24.55
CA ASP A 261 -8.29 -28.37 24.74
C ASP A 261 -7.54 -28.18 23.41
N ARG A 262 -8.27 -28.16 22.27
CA ARG A 262 -7.70 -28.10 20.93
C ARG A 262 -8.33 -27.01 20.06
N ARG A 263 -7.53 -26.52 19.12
CA ARG A 263 -7.94 -25.73 17.96
C ARG A 263 -8.49 -26.66 16.87
N SER A 264 -9.37 -26.15 16.02
CA SER A 264 -9.77 -26.82 14.78
C SER A 264 -8.56 -27.12 13.90
N LEU A 265 -8.60 -28.23 13.16
CA LEU A 265 -7.60 -28.54 12.13
C LEU A 265 -7.90 -27.69 10.89
N ARG A 266 -6.97 -26.79 10.55
CA ARG A 266 -7.11 -25.86 9.41
C ARG A 266 -5.95 -26.07 8.43
N CYS A 267 -6.29 -26.51 7.21
CA CYS A 267 -5.32 -26.74 6.14
C CYS A 267 -5.17 -25.55 5.16
N THR A 268 -5.09 -24.33 5.69
CA THR A 268 -5.02 -23.07 4.90
C THR A 268 -3.98 -23.13 3.78
N GLY A 269 -2.78 -23.65 4.06
CA GLY A 269 -1.72 -23.75 3.07
C GLY A 269 -2.05 -24.70 1.91
N VAL A 270 -2.78 -25.79 2.16
CA VAL A 270 -3.25 -26.70 1.10
C VAL A 270 -4.34 -26.05 0.28
N ALA A 271 -5.31 -25.40 0.92
CA ALA A 271 -6.38 -24.68 0.23
C ALA A 271 -5.83 -23.64 -0.76
N LEU A 272 -4.87 -22.82 -0.31
CA LEU A 272 -4.17 -21.86 -1.16
C LEU A 272 -3.34 -22.54 -2.26
N SER A 273 -2.60 -23.61 -1.96
CA SER A 273 -1.80 -24.32 -2.98
C SER A 273 -2.67 -24.93 -4.09
N VAL A 274 -3.85 -25.44 -3.73
CA VAL A 274 -4.84 -25.96 -4.69
C VAL A 274 -5.45 -24.82 -5.50
N ALA A 275 -5.81 -23.70 -4.87
CA ALA A 275 -6.33 -22.51 -5.55
C ALA A 275 -5.34 -21.96 -6.58
N VAL A 276 -4.07 -21.79 -6.18
CA VAL A 276 -3.00 -21.37 -7.07
C VAL A 276 -2.77 -22.40 -8.17
N GLY A 277 -2.80 -23.71 -7.87
CA GLY A 277 -2.65 -24.77 -8.86
C GLY A 277 -3.77 -24.79 -9.91
N LEU A 278 -5.02 -24.51 -9.51
CA LEU A 278 -6.17 -24.41 -10.41
C LEU A 278 -5.98 -23.27 -11.43
N LEU A 279 -5.61 -22.08 -10.96
CA LEU A 279 -5.40 -20.92 -11.84
C LEU A 279 -4.10 -21.05 -12.65
N GLU A 280 -3.01 -21.55 -12.05
CA GLU A 280 -1.71 -21.75 -12.71
C GLU A 280 -1.80 -22.71 -13.91
N THR A 281 -2.70 -23.68 -13.87
CA THR A 281 -2.83 -24.68 -14.94
C THR A 281 -3.77 -24.25 -16.07
N SER A 282 -4.66 -23.29 -15.79
CA SER A 282 -5.78 -22.96 -16.67
C SER A 282 -5.77 -21.52 -17.18
N PHE A 283 -5.20 -20.58 -16.42
CA PHE A 283 -5.32 -19.13 -16.63
C PHE A 283 -4.00 -18.39 -16.39
N GLN A 284 -2.89 -18.88 -16.97
CA GLN A 284 -1.59 -18.21 -16.85
C GLN A 284 -1.60 -16.83 -17.50
N ASN A 285 -1.06 -15.82 -16.80
CA ASN A 285 -1.00 -14.43 -17.24
C ASN A 285 -2.36 -13.79 -17.53
N ALA A 286 -3.43 -14.30 -16.92
CA ALA A 286 -4.74 -13.67 -16.87
C ALA A 286 -4.98 -13.06 -15.49
N GLY A 287 -5.70 -11.94 -15.43
CA GLY A 287 -6.11 -11.33 -14.17
C GLY A 287 -7.02 -12.23 -13.35
N GLY A 288 -6.50 -12.78 -12.26
CA GLY A 288 -7.26 -13.61 -11.34
C GLY A 288 -6.94 -13.29 -9.89
N ARG A 289 -7.96 -13.27 -9.04
CA ARG A 289 -7.90 -12.88 -7.64
C ARG A 289 -8.41 -14.00 -6.75
N ILE A 290 -7.52 -14.53 -5.92
CA ILE A 290 -7.78 -15.56 -4.92
C ILE A 290 -8.06 -14.85 -3.60
N MET A 291 -9.27 -14.97 -3.08
CA MET A 291 -9.70 -14.29 -1.85
C MET A 291 -9.78 -15.30 -0.71
N LEU A 292 -8.81 -15.25 0.20
CA LEU A 292 -8.76 -16.12 1.38
C LEU A 292 -9.53 -15.51 2.55
N PHE A 293 -10.51 -16.23 3.08
CA PHE A 293 -11.23 -15.86 4.29
C PHE A 293 -10.83 -16.83 5.41
N ALA A 294 -9.97 -16.38 6.31
CA ALA A 294 -9.40 -17.20 7.39
C ALA A 294 -10.02 -16.82 8.75
N GLY A 295 -10.56 -17.81 9.46
CA GLY A 295 -11.15 -17.64 10.80
C GLY A 295 -10.22 -18.09 11.93
N GLY A 296 -8.93 -18.31 11.66
CA GLY A 296 -7.93 -18.77 12.62
C GLY A 296 -6.64 -19.23 11.95
N PRO A 297 -5.61 -19.61 12.74
CA PRO A 297 -4.30 -19.98 12.22
C PRO A 297 -4.31 -21.36 11.55
N ALA A 298 -3.44 -21.53 10.55
CA ALA A 298 -3.20 -22.84 9.95
C ALA A 298 -2.61 -23.82 10.99
N THR A 299 -3.29 -24.93 11.25
CA THR A 299 -2.92 -25.92 12.28
C THR A 299 -2.64 -27.31 11.73
N GLU A 300 -2.80 -27.51 10.41
CA GLU A 300 -2.49 -28.76 9.74
C GLU A 300 -1.85 -28.53 8.37
N GLY A 301 -0.91 -29.41 8.00
CA GLY A 301 -0.33 -29.45 6.66
C GLY A 301 0.81 -28.44 6.42
N PRO A 302 1.22 -28.28 5.15
CA PRO A 302 2.17 -27.25 4.75
C PRO A 302 1.68 -25.85 5.12
N GLY A 303 2.58 -24.99 5.58
CA GLY A 303 2.22 -23.64 6.03
C GLY A 303 1.60 -23.56 7.42
N MET A 304 1.67 -24.63 8.23
CA MET A 304 1.22 -24.63 9.62
C MET A 304 1.92 -23.55 10.46
N VAL A 305 1.15 -22.77 11.22
CA VAL A 305 1.58 -21.62 12.04
C VAL A 305 1.72 -22.00 13.50
N VAL A 306 0.81 -22.84 14.01
CA VAL A 306 0.78 -23.33 15.39
C VAL A 306 0.21 -24.75 15.42
N GLY A 307 0.54 -25.55 16.43
CA GLY A 307 -0.09 -26.87 16.60
C GLY A 307 -1.55 -26.77 17.09
N PRO A 308 -2.28 -27.91 17.05
CA PRO A 308 -3.68 -27.95 17.42
C PRO A 308 -3.90 -27.82 18.94
N GLU A 309 -2.90 -28.04 19.79
CA GLU A 309 -3.09 -28.02 21.25
C GLU A 309 -3.12 -26.58 21.78
N LEU A 310 -4.15 -26.18 22.53
CA LEU A 310 -4.30 -24.81 23.06
C LEU A 310 -3.19 -24.41 24.03
N ARG A 311 -2.56 -25.38 24.70
CA ARG A 311 -1.40 -25.15 25.57
C ARG A 311 -0.16 -24.66 24.82
N GLU A 312 -0.08 -24.91 23.50
CA GLU A 312 0.97 -24.35 22.64
C GLU A 312 0.51 -22.94 22.22
N PRO A 313 1.16 -21.86 22.70
CA PRO A 313 0.79 -20.51 22.32
C PRO A 313 1.16 -20.23 20.86
N ILE A 314 0.47 -19.27 20.25
CA ILE A 314 0.90 -18.72 18.96
C ILE A 314 2.12 -17.83 19.21
N ARG A 315 3.12 -17.89 18.32
CA ARG A 315 4.36 -17.10 18.43
C ARG A 315 4.08 -15.60 18.63
N SER A 316 4.90 -14.99 19.49
CA SER A 316 5.01 -13.54 19.70
C SER A 316 6.29 -12.98 19.05
N HIS A 317 6.46 -11.65 19.01
CA HIS A 317 7.75 -11.04 18.61
C HIS A 317 8.90 -11.51 19.48
N HIS A 318 8.68 -11.64 20.79
CA HIS A 318 9.67 -12.13 21.74
C HIS A 318 10.13 -13.57 21.45
N ASP A 319 9.21 -14.44 21.04
CA ASP A 319 9.55 -15.80 20.62
C ASP A 319 10.42 -15.78 19.35
N ILE A 320 10.11 -14.89 18.39
CA ILE A 320 10.88 -14.73 17.16
C ILE A 320 12.29 -14.24 17.46
N ASP A 321 12.42 -13.22 18.30
CA ASP A 321 13.72 -12.62 18.68
C ASP A 321 14.63 -13.62 19.41
N ARG A 322 14.03 -14.51 20.22
CA ARG A 322 14.75 -15.57 20.94
C ARG A 322 14.93 -16.86 20.12
N ASP A 323 14.53 -16.86 18.86
CA ASP A 323 14.49 -18.02 17.96
C ASP A 323 13.71 -19.23 18.52
N ASN A 324 12.73 -18.98 19.40
CA ASN A 324 11.81 -19.98 19.96
C ASN A 324 10.61 -20.23 19.03
N ILE A 325 10.88 -20.53 17.76
CA ILE A 325 9.88 -20.50 16.68
C ILE A 325 9.81 -21.81 15.90
N LYS A 326 9.08 -22.78 16.45
CA LYS A 326 8.98 -24.16 15.93
C LYS A 326 8.50 -24.27 14.48
N TYR A 327 7.53 -23.43 14.07
CA TYR A 327 6.88 -23.53 12.76
C TYR A 327 7.22 -22.40 11.79
N TYR A 328 7.52 -21.21 12.31
CA TYR A 328 7.68 -19.96 11.56
C TYR A 328 8.54 -20.08 10.30
N LYS A 329 9.80 -20.52 10.42
CA LYS A 329 10.75 -20.57 9.28
C LYS A 329 10.25 -21.49 8.15
N LYS A 330 9.57 -22.60 8.49
CA LYS A 330 9.02 -23.55 7.51
C LYS A 330 7.79 -22.97 6.82
N ALA A 331 6.88 -22.37 7.58
CA ALA A 331 5.67 -21.74 7.06
C ALA A 331 5.99 -20.54 6.17
N LEU A 332 6.87 -19.64 6.61
CA LEU A 332 7.34 -18.50 5.83
C LEU A 332 7.96 -18.94 4.49
N LYS A 333 8.79 -19.98 4.49
CA LYS A 333 9.37 -20.54 3.24
C LYS A 333 8.30 -21.09 2.31
N PHE A 334 7.30 -21.79 2.85
CA PHE A 334 6.20 -22.35 2.07
C PHE A 334 5.38 -21.24 1.39
N TYR A 335 4.89 -20.26 2.15
CA TYR A 335 4.08 -19.18 1.59
C TYR A 335 4.88 -18.26 0.65
N ASN A 336 6.17 -18.02 0.90
CA ASN A 336 7.02 -17.28 -0.04
C ASN A 336 7.21 -18.00 -1.38
N ASN A 337 7.30 -19.33 -1.38
CA ASN A 337 7.34 -20.10 -2.63
C ASN A 337 6.02 -20.02 -3.38
N LEU A 338 4.90 -20.05 -2.65
CA LEU A 338 3.57 -19.91 -3.23
C LEU A 338 3.35 -18.50 -3.80
N ALA A 339 3.81 -17.47 -3.08
CA ALA A 339 3.77 -16.08 -3.54
C ALA A 339 4.52 -15.89 -4.86
N LYS A 340 5.74 -16.44 -4.97
CA LYS A 340 6.54 -16.38 -6.21
C LYS A 340 5.82 -17.04 -7.40
N ARG A 341 5.24 -18.23 -7.20
CA ARG A 341 4.44 -18.92 -8.23
C ARG A 341 3.25 -18.08 -8.67
N THR A 342 2.49 -17.59 -7.70
CA THR A 342 1.30 -16.77 -7.93
C THR A 342 1.64 -15.49 -8.70
N ALA A 343 2.66 -14.75 -8.25
CA ALA A 343 3.10 -13.52 -8.89
C ALA A 343 3.63 -13.75 -10.31
N HIS A 344 4.38 -14.85 -10.52
CA HIS A 344 4.83 -15.23 -11.86
C HIS A 344 3.64 -15.41 -12.82
N ASN A 345 2.58 -16.08 -12.36
CA ASN A 345 1.37 -16.33 -13.16
C ASN A 345 0.44 -15.12 -13.32
N GLY A 346 0.68 -14.02 -12.60
CA GLY A 346 -0.15 -12.81 -12.71
C GLY A 346 -1.44 -12.86 -11.90
N HIS A 347 -1.47 -13.68 -10.84
CA HIS A 347 -2.62 -13.81 -9.96
C HIS A 347 -2.41 -13.02 -8.66
N ILE A 348 -3.51 -12.64 -8.02
CA ILE A 348 -3.59 -11.88 -6.78
C ILE A 348 -4.00 -12.80 -5.66
N ILE A 349 -3.45 -12.62 -4.45
CA ILE A 349 -3.96 -13.26 -3.23
C ILE A 349 -4.31 -12.19 -2.21
N ASP A 350 -5.59 -12.10 -1.87
CA ASP A 350 -6.10 -11.31 -0.75
C ASP A 350 -6.25 -12.20 0.48
N ILE A 351 -6.02 -11.62 1.67
CA ILE A 351 -6.21 -12.30 2.95
C ILE A 351 -7.14 -11.47 3.83
N PHE A 352 -8.31 -12.02 4.12
CA PHE A 352 -9.29 -11.50 5.05
C PHE A 352 -9.28 -12.35 6.32
N ALA A 353 -8.80 -11.78 7.42
CA ALA A 353 -8.79 -12.42 8.72
C ALA A 353 -9.99 -11.94 9.55
N GLY A 354 -10.79 -12.87 10.04
CA GLY A 354 -11.89 -12.65 10.96
C GLY A 354 -11.70 -13.52 12.19
N CYS A 355 -10.76 -13.14 13.06
CA CYS A 355 -10.37 -13.94 14.22
C CYS A 355 -9.95 -13.03 15.39
N LEU A 356 -10.30 -13.42 16.62
CA LEU A 356 -9.90 -12.72 17.84
C LEU A 356 -8.41 -12.85 18.17
N ASP A 357 -7.73 -13.82 17.57
CA ASP A 357 -6.30 -14.11 17.76
C ASP A 357 -5.61 -14.15 16.38
N GLN A 358 -4.29 -14.33 16.37
CA GLN A 358 -3.47 -14.32 15.16
C GLN A 358 -3.81 -15.49 14.21
N VAL A 359 -3.78 -15.22 12.90
CA VAL A 359 -4.06 -16.20 11.83
C VAL A 359 -2.81 -16.65 11.08
N GLY A 360 -1.66 -16.01 11.30
CA GLY A 360 -0.44 -16.25 10.56
C GLY A 360 -0.20 -15.26 9.42
N LEU A 361 -0.69 -14.03 9.54
CA LEU A 361 -0.42 -12.96 8.56
C LEU A 361 1.08 -12.72 8.40
N LEU A 362 1.88 -12.82 9.47
CA LEU A 362 3.33 -12.66 9.34
C LEU A 362 3.95 -13.67 8.36
N GLU A 363 3.56 -14.94 8.42
CA GLU A 363 4.05 -15.98 7.52
C GLU A 363 3.45 -15.87 6.12
N MET A 364 2.21 -15.39 6.01
CA MET A 364 1.47 -15.29 4.75
C MET A 364 1.66 -13.95 4.03
N LYS A 365 2.28 -12.92 4.66
CA LYS A 365 2.40 -11.56 4.10
C LYS A 365 2.99 -11.52 2.70
N GLY A 366 3.89 -12.46 2.40
CA GLY A 366 4.52 -12.58 1.08
C GLY A 366 3.50 -12.78 -0.05
N LEU A 367 2.36 -13.42 0.22
CA LEU A 367 1.29 -13.66 -0.75
C LEU A 367 0.66 -12.33 -1.22
N CYS A 368 0.26 -11.47 -0.28
CA CYS A 368 -0.30 -10.15 -0.58
C CYS A 368 0.78 -9.21 -1.12
N ASN A 369 1.91 -9.09 -0.40
CA ASN A 369 2.98 -8.13 -0.72
C ASN A 369 3.63 -8.38 -2.09
N SER A 370 3.71 -9.64 -2.55
CA SER A 370 4.29 -9.94 -3.87
C SER A 370 3.28 -9.77 -5.01
N THR A 371 1.98 -9.79 -4.71
CA THR A 371 0.93 -9.82 -5.74
C THR A 371 0.11 -8.54 -5.81
N GLY A 372 0.19 -7.65 -4.83
CA GLY A 372 -0.68 -6.47 -4.74
C GLY A 372 -2.10 -6.83 -4.30
N GLY A 373 -2.24 -7.91 -3.51
CA GLY A 373 -3.51 -8.27 -2.88
C GLY A 373 -3.70 -7.55 -1.55
N HIS A 374 -4.94 -7.46 -1.10
CA HIS A 374 -5.31 -6.79 0.15
C HIS A 374 -5.06 -7.69 1.36
N MET A 375 -4.65 -7.09 2.47
CA MET A 375 -4.59 -7.73 3.78
C MET A 375 -5.54 -7.00 4.73
N ILE A 376 -6.59 -7.68 5.20
CA ILE A 376 -7.57 -7.11 6.15
C ILE A 376 -7.55 -7.94 7.42
N LEU A 377 -7.28 -7.27 8.55
CA LEU A 377 -7.23 -7.89 9.88
C LEU A 377 -8.41 -7.39 10.72
N THR A 378 -9.35 -8.29 11.03
CA THR A 378 -10.54 -8.00 11.84
C THR A 378 -10.75 -9.06 12.92
N ASP A 379 -11.42 -8.65 14.01
CA ASP A 379 -11.76 -9.53 15.13
C ASP A 379 -12.79 -10.63 14.74
N SER A 380 -13.66 -10.35 13.76
CA SER A 380 -14.72 -11.24 13.29
C SER A 380 -15.30 -10.76 11.96
N PHE A 381 -15.80 -11.68 11.14
CA PHE A 381 -16.54 -11.35 9.91
C PHE A 381 -17.92 -10.72 10.18
N THR A 382 -18.39 -10.70 11.43
CA THR A 382 -19.58 -9.93 11.84
C THR A 382 -19.32 -8.42 11.89
N SER A 383 -18.06 -8.00 11.99
CA SER A 383 -17.66 -6.59 12.13
C SER A 383 -18.03 -5.77 10.90
N SER A 384 -18.56 -4.56 11.12
CA SER A 384 -18.80 -3.57 10.06
C SER A 384 -17.50 -3.23 9.32
N MET A 385 -16.36 -3.24 10.02
CA MET A 385 -15.03 -3.00 9.45
C MET A 385 -14.72 -4.00 8.33
N PHE A 386 -15.01 -5.29 8.55
CA PHE A 386 -14.86 -6.31 7.51
C PHE A 386 -15.87 -6.09 6.38
N LYS A 387 -17.16 -6.02 6.71
CA LYS A 387 -18.24 -5.96 5.71
C LYS A 387 -18.06 -4.78 4.75
N GLN A 388 -17.80 -3.59 5.26
CA GLN A 388 -17.63 -2.39 4.44
C GLN A 388 -16.32 -2.41 3.66
N SER A 389 -15.19 -2.79 4.30
CA SER A 389 -13.92 -2.89 3.57
C SER A 389 -14.03 -3.91 2.42
N PHE A 390 -14.69 -5.04 2.65
CA PHE A 390 -14.88 -6.05 1.62
C PHE A 390 -15.71 -5.55 0.44
N VAL A 391 -16.76 -4.75 0.69
CA VAL A 391 -17.56 -4.11 -0.38
C VAL A 391 -16.70 -3.14 -1.20
N ARG A 392 -15.89 -2.29 -0.55
CA ARG A 392 -15.10 -1.24 -1.22
C ARG A 392 -14.12 -1.78 -2.24
N ILE A 393 -13.66 -3.01 -2.05
CA ILE A 393 -12.81 -3.68 -3.04
C ILE A 393 -13.48 -3.72 -4.43
N PHE A 394 -14.81 -3.80 -4.48
CA PHE A 394 -15.58 -3.88 -5.72
C PHE A 394 -16.15 -2.54 -6.18
N GLU A 395 -15.58 -1.42 -5.73
CA GLU A 395 -15.92 -0.09 -6.23
C GLU A 395 -15.72 -0.01 -7.75
N LYS A 396 -16.60 0.77 -8.39
CA LYS A 396 -16.69 0.89 -9.83
C LYS A 396 -16.56 2.34 -10.29
N ASP A 397 -16.07 2.51 -11.50
CA ASP A 397 -16.06 3.79 -12.19
C ASP A 397 -17.45 4.17 -12.75
N ALA A 398 -17.53 5.33 -13.40
CA ALA A 398 -18.75 5.83 -14.04
C ALA A 398 -19.27 4.94 -15.19
N ASP A 399 -18.43 4.05 -15.73
CA ASP A 399 -18.75 3.11 -16.81
C ASP A 399 -19.09 1.70 -16.29
N ASP A 400 -19.34 1.55 -14.98
CA ASP A 400 -19.63 0.29 -14.27
C ASP A 400 -18.49 -0.76 -14.32
N ASN A 401 -17.25 -0.34 -14.58
CA ASN A 401 -16.08 -1.20 -14.50
C ASN A 401 -15.44 -1.12 -13.10
N LEU A 402 -14.92 -2.24 -12.59
CA LEU A 402 -14.21 -2.24 -11.30
C LEU A 402 -12.96 -1.35 -11.37
N LEU A 403 -12.71 -0.56 -10.32
CA LEU A 403 -11.54 0.34 -10.26
C LEU A 403 -10.19 -0.40 -10.22
N MET A 404 -10.19 -1.67 -9.83
CA MET A 404 -8.98 -2.48 -9.77
C MET A 404 -8.42 -2.84 -11.16
N GLY A 405 -7.11 -2.79 -11.29
CA GLY A 405 -6.34 -3.30 -12.42
C GLY A 405 -5.65 -4.63 -12.11
N PHE A 406 -5.46 -5.45 -13.14
CA PHE A 406 -4.89 -6.78 -13.02
C PHE A 406 -3.60 -6.96 -13.85
N ASN A 407 -2.78 -7.93 -13.45
CA ASN A 407 -1.58 -8.38 -14.17
C ASN A 407 -0.71 -7.23 -14.70
N ALA A 408 -0.49 -6.23 -13.85
CA ALA A 408 0.20 -5.02 -14.22
C ALA A 408 1.72 -5.20 -14.27
N VAL A 409 2.36 -4.44 -15.14
CA VAL A 409 3.80 -4.34 -15.29
C VAL A 409 4.17 -2.87 -15.36
N LEU A 410 4.96 -2.42 -14.39
CA LEU A 410 5.59 -1.11 -14.40
C LEU A 410 6.98 -1.21 -15.01
N GLU A 411 7.30 -0.34 -15.96
CA GLU A 411 8.64 -0.12 -16.48
C GLU A 411 9.03 1.35 -16.28
N THR A 412 10.24 1.57 -15.76
CA THR A 412 10.78 2.91 -15.50
C THR A 412 11.95 3.21 -16.43
N LEU A 413 11.81 4.26 -17.23
CA LEU A 413 12.84 4.75 -18.14
C LEU A 413 13.40 6.07 -17.60
N THR A 414 14.72 6.24 -17.69
CA THR A 414 15.39 7.45 -17.23
C THR A 414 16.32 8.01 -18.30
N THR A 415 16.58 9.32 -18.28
CA THR A 415 17.67 9.90 -19.07
C THR A 415 19.01 9.41 -18.55
N LYS A 416 20.09 9.61 -19.32
CA LYS A 416 21.42 9.05 -19.01
C LYS A 416 21.97 9.51 -17.66
N GLU A 417 21.55 10.68 -17.17
CA GLU A 417 22.01 11.32 -15.93
C GLU A 417 21.46 10.66 -14.67
N LEU A 418 20.37 9.88 -14.79
CA LEU A 418 19.68 9.25 -13.66
C LEU A 418 19.58 7.73 -13.89
N LYS A 419 19.68 6.95 -12.82
CA LYS A 419 19.44 5.50 -12.83
C LYS A 419 18.47 5.11 -11.74
N VAL A 420 17.69 4.06 -11.98
CA VAL A 420 16.79 3.48 -10.99
C VAL A 420 17.53 2.42 -10.16
N THR A 421 17.46 2.52 -8.84
CA THR A 421 18.14 1.64 -7.88
C THR A 421 17.20 0.57 -7.33
N GLY A 422 15.89 0.83 -7.34
CA GLY A 422 14.87 -0.17 -7.04
C GLY A 422 13.52 0.41 -6.63
N LEU A 423 12.66 -0.46 -6.13
CA LEU A 423 11.28 -0.16 -5.75
C LEU A 423 10.95 -0.76 -4.37
N ILE A 424 10.23 -0.03 -3.53
CA ILE A 424 9.61 -0.51 -2.28
C ILE A 424 8.09 -0.29 -2.35
N GLY A 425 7.36 -1.40 -2.31
CA GLY A 425 5.91 -1.48 -2.45
C GLY A 425 5.51 -2.91 -2.84
N HIS A 426 4.22 -3.12 -3.14
CA HIS A 426 3.70 -4.46 -3.43
C HIS A 426 3.97 -4.91 -4.87
N ALA A 427 5.14 -5.54 -5.11
CA ALA A 427 5.56 -5.95 -6.44
C ALA A 427 6.59 -7.10 -6.43
N VAL A 428 6.89 -7.64 -7.61
CA VAL A 428 8.04 -8.53 -7.84
C VAL A 428 8.91 -8.05 -9.01
N SER A 429 10.21 -8.29 -8.93
CA SER A 429 11.15 -7.97 -10.01
C SER A 429 10.91 -8.85 -11.24
N LEU A 430 10.90 -8.25 -12.43
CA LEU A 430 10.96 -8.96 -13.70
C LEU A 430 12.41 -9.19 -14.18
N ASN A 431 13.40 -8.77 -13.40
CA ASN A 431 14.83 -8.89 -13.71
C ASN A 431 15.21 -8.31 -15.09
N LYS A 432 14.43 -7.36 -15.60
CA LYS A 432 14.71 -6.65 -16.85
C LYS A 432 15.89 -5.71 -16.64
N LYS A 433 16.94 -5.90 -17.43
CA LYS A 433 18.12 -5.03 -17.46
C LYS A 433 17.97 -4.00 -18.59
N SER A 434 18.43 -2.78 -18.34
CA SER A 434 18.44 -1.70 -19.31
C SER A 434 19.52 -0.68 -18.93
N THR A 435 19.73 0.33 -19.78
CA THR A 435 20.58 1.47 -19.45
C THR A 435 20.05 2.31 -18.29
N SER A 436 18.79 2.14 -17.88
CA SER A 436 18.21 2.87 -16.75
C SER A 436 18.60 2.27 -15.40
N VAL A 437 19.07 1.02 -15.34
CA VAL A 437 19.36 0.32 -14.07
C VAL A 437 20.65 0.84 -13.45
N GLY A 438 20.60 1.17 -12.16
CA GLY A 438 21.73 1.66 -11.37
C GLY A 438 22.65 0.55 -10.85
N GLU A 439 23.77 0.96 -10.28
CA GLU A 439 24.74 0.06 -9.65
C GLU A 439 24.38 -0.23 -8.19
N THR A 440 23.72 0.71 -7.51
CA THR A 440 23.24 0.53 -6.14
C THR A 440 21.83 -0.06 -6.10
N GLU A 441 21.52 -0.79 -5.03
CA GLU A 441 20.24 -1.47 -4.82
C GLU A 441 19.51 -0.88 -3.61
N CYS A 442 18.23 -0.53 -3.81
CA CYS A 442 17.32 -0.12 -2.74
C CYS A 442 15.97 -0.83 -2.91
N GLY A 443 15.55 -1.62 -1.92
CA GLY A 443 14.34 -2.42 -2.03
C GLY A 443 14.49 -3.55 -3.06
N ILE A 444 13.47 -3.70 -3.91
CA ILE A 444 13.44 -4.64 -5.04
C ILE A 444 14.22 -4.01 -6.20
N GLY A 445 15.54 -4.14 -6.18
CA GLY A 445 16.43 -3.50 -7.15
C GLY A 445 16.85 -4.38 -8.32
N ASN A 446 18.01 -4.03 -8.90
CA ASN A 446 18.61 -4.77 -10.00
C ASN A 446 17.73 -4.91 -11.25
N THR A 447 16.72 -4.06 -11.41
CA THR A 447 15.82 -4.06 -12.56
C THR A 447 15.25 -2.67 -12.80
N CYS A 448 14.69 -2.45 -13.98
CA CYS A 448 13.86 -1.29 -14.28
C CYS A 448 12.39 -1.67 -14.52
N SER A 449 12.00 -2.90 -14.19
CA SER A 449 10.64 -3.38 -14.42
C SER A 449 10.16 -4.33 -13.34
N TRP A 450 8.94 -4.08 -12.88
CA TRP A 450 8.28 -4.81 -11.82
C TRP A 450 6.89 -5.25 -12.26
N LYS A 451 6.46 -6.38 -11.72
CA LYS A 451 5.11 -6.92 -11.91
C LYS A 451 4.31 -6.70 -10.63
N MET A 452 3.09 -6.18 -10.79
CA MET A 452 2.10 -5.98 -9.73
C MET A 452 0.83 -6.68 -10.19
N CYS A 453 0.48 -7.81 -9.58
CA CYS A 453 -0.60 -8.64 -10.11
C CYS A 453 -1.97 -8.00 -9.90
N GLY A 454 -2.11 -7.20 -8.85
CA GLY A 454 -3.24 -6.32 -8.55
C GLY A 454 -2.73 -4.91 -8.29
N ILE A 455 -3.46 -3.93 -8.80
CA ILE A 455 -3.27 -2.50 -8.56
C ILE A 455 -4.65 -1.85 -8.43
N ASP A 456 -4.74 -0.76 -7.71
CA ASP A 456 -5.95 0.04 -7.54
C ASP A 456 -5.56 1.54 -7.54
N PRO A 457 -6.54 2.46 -7.50
CA PRO A 457 -6.25 3.90 -7.56
C PRO A 457 -5.43 4.45 -6.38
N SER A 458 -5.35 3.76 -5.24
CA SER A 458 -4.53 4.17 -4.09
C SER A 458 -3.14 3.51 -4.06
N ALA A 459 -2.94 2.41 -4.81
CA ALA A 459 -1.70 1.65 -4.87
C ALA A 459 -0.49 2.51 -5.28
N SER A 460 0.37 2.80 -4.30
CA SER A 460 1.49 3.74 -4.42
C SER A 460 2.84 3.05 -4.16
N TYR A 461 3.83 3.37 -4.99
CA TYR A 461 5.14 2.70 -5.01
C TYR A 461 6.28 3.69 -4.79
N GLY A 462 7.18 3.39 -3.85
CA GLY A 462 8.40 4.17 -3.64
C GLY A 462 9.49 3.69 -4.60
N ILE A 463 9.89 4.52 -5.55
CA ILE A 463 10.89 4.22 -6.59
C ILE A 463 12.11 5.08 -6.34
N TYR A 464 13.29 4.47 -6.24
CA TYR A 464 14.52 5.13 -5.82
C TYR A 464 15.49 5.25 -6.98
N PHE A 465 16.27 6.33 -6.96
CA PHE A 465 17.17 6.72 -8.04
C PHE A 465 18.54 7.16 -7.53
N GLU A 466 19.53 7.03 -8.41
CA GLU A 466 20.89 7.54 -8.23
C GLU A 466 21.33 8.38 -9.43
N ILE A 467 22.24 9.32 -9.19
CA ILE A 467 22.86 10.10 -10.27
C ILE A 467 23.94 9.26 -10.96
N ALA A 468 23.93 9.25 -12.29
CA ALA A 468 24.92 8.54 -13.10
C ALA A 468 26.19 9.38 -13.34
N SER A 469 26.06 10.70 -13.45
CA SER A 469 27.15 11.57 -13.90
C SER A 469 28.27 11.71 -12.86
N GLN A 470 29.51 11.43 -13.28
CA GLN A 470 30.72 11.66 -12.48
C GLN A 470 31.29 13.08 -12.65
N GLY A 471 31.04 13.74 -13.79
CA GLY A 471 31.44 15.12 -14.05
C GLY A 471 30.26 16.08 -13.88
N GLY A 472 30.48 17.19 -13.18
CA GLY A 472 29.47 18.25 -13.06
C GLY A 472 29.11 18.89 -14.42
N PRO A 473 28.21 19.88 -14.44
CA PRO A 473 27.70 20.45 -15.68
C PRO A 473 28.83 21.02 -16.55
N SER A 474 28.80 20.72 -17.85
CA SER A 474 29.80 21.22 -18.80
C SER A 474 29.65 22.74 -18.95
N GLN A 475 30.72 23.52 -18.68
CA GLN A 475 30.71 25.00 -18.69
C GLN A 475 30.27 25.65 -20.03
N HIS A 476 30.15 24.87 -21.11
CA HIS A 476 29.81 25.36 -22.45
C HIS A 476 28.35 25.10 -22.88
N GLN A 477 27.47 24.62 -21.99
CA GLN A 477 26.07 24.36 -22.33
C GLN A 477 25.15 25.47 -21.81
N GLN A 478 24.57 26.23 -22.74
CA GLN A 478 23.63 27.33 -22.46
C GLN A 478 22.20 26.85 -22.09
N VAL A 479 21.91 25.55 -22.17
CA VAL A 479 20.58 24.98 -21.87
C VAL A 479 20.63 24.20 -20.56
N PRO A 480 19.76 24.47 -19.57
CA PRO A 480 19.71 23.69 -18.34
C PRO A 480 19.36 22.24 -18.67
N GLN A 481 20.26 21.32 -18.31
CA GLN A 481 20.00 19.89 -18.44
C GLN A 481 18.87 19.48 -17.50
N LYS A 482 18.01 18.57 -17.97
CA LYS A 482 16.92 18.01 -17.17
C LYS A 482 17.11 16.51 -17.03
N GLY A 483 16.93 16.00 -15.81
CA GLY A 483 16.70 14.58 -15.59
C GLY A 483 15.23 14.27 -15.89
N MET A 484 14.95 13.29 -16.73
CA MET A 484 13.59 12.86 -17.01
C MET A 484 13.36 11.41 -16.61
N ILE A 485 12.13 11.14 -16.15
CA ILE A 485 11.66 9.81 -15.78
C ILE A 485 10.36 9.58 -16.54
N GLN A 486 10.22 8.42 -17.18
CA GLN A 486 8.98 7.96 -17.76
C GLN A 486 8.58 6.62 -17.15
N PHE A 487 7.39 6.60 -16.55
CA PHE A 487 6.74 5.43 -16.01
C PHE A 487 5.76 4.88 -17.04
N LEU A 488 5.90 3.58 -17.35
CA LEU A 488 5.06 2.84 -18.28
C LEU A 488 4.36 1.72 -17.51
N THR A 489 3.07 1.89 -17.22
CA THR A 489 2.27 0.90 -16.49
C THR A 489 1.34 0.19 -17.47
N TYR A 490 1.71 -1.02 -17.88
CA TYR A 490 0.84 -1.91 -18.65
C TYR A 490 -0.05 -2.66 -17.67
N TYR A 491 -1.35 -2.74 -17.91
CA TYR A 491 -2.22 -3.53 -17.03
C TYR A 491 -3.47 -4.02 -17.78
N GLN A 492 -4.08 -5.08 -17.26
CA GLN A 492 -5.41 -5.54 -17.68
C GLN A 492 -6.45 -4.73 -16.92
N HIS A 493 -7.19 -3.90 -17.65
CA HIS A 493 -8.36 -3.20 -17.15
C HIS A 493 -9.51 -4.18 -16.90
N SER A 494 -10.35 -3.89 -15.91
CA SER A 494 -11.50 -4.70 -15.52
C SER A 494 -12.53 -4.90 -16.65
N SER A 495 -12.58 -3.98 -17.62
CA SER A 495 -13.37 -4.10 -18.86
C SER A 495 -12.89 -5.20 -19.82
N GLY A 496 -11.80 -5.91 -19.51
CA GLY A 496 -11.27 -7.02 -20.32
C GLY A 496 -10.30 -6.60 -21.43
N GLN A 497 -9.70 -5.41 -21.30
CA GLN A 497 -8.72 -4.88 -22.26
C GLN A 497 -7.38 -4.56 -21.61
N PHE A 498 -6.31 -4.57 -22.39
CA PHE A 498 -5.04 -4.07 -21.89
C PHE A 498 -4.95 -2.56 -22.08
N HIS A 499 -4.56 -1.87 -21.03
CA HIS A 499 -4.26 -0.45 -21.05
C HIS A 499 -2.76 -0.22 -20.82
N LEU A 500 -2.27 0.93 -21.28
CA LEU A 500 -0.96 1.46 -20.95
C LEU A 500 -1.13 2.87 -20.38
N ARG A 501 -0.79 3.05 -19.11
CA ARG A 501 -0.67 4.37 -18.50
C ARG A 501 0.76 4.87 -18.62
N VAL A 502 0.93 6.07 -19.16
CA VAL A 502 2.24 6.70 -19.38
C VAL A 502 2.30 7.99 -18.58
N THR A 503 3.26 8.09 -17.66
CA THR A 503 3.54 9.31 -16.90
C THR A 503 4.98 9.74 -17.19
N THR A 504 5.18 10.93 -17.73
CA THR A 504 6.52 11.47 -17.99
C THR A 504 6.73 12.74 -17.19
N ILE A 505 7.78 12.75 -16.36
CA ILE A 505 8.18 13.92 -15.56
C ILE A 505 9.59 14.35 -15.91
N ALA A 506 9.87 15.65 -15.76
CA ALA A 506 11.19 16.23 -15.91
C ALA A 506 11.50 17.15 -14.73
N ARG A 507 12.74 17.08 -14.22
CA ARG A 507 13.27 17.99 -13.20
C ARG A 507 14.62 18.56 -13.65
N ASN A 508 14.91 19.78 -13.23
CA ASN A 508 16.17 20.42 -13.53
C ASN A 508 17.32 19.73 -12.79
N LEU A 509 18.48 19.67 -13.42
CA LEU A 509 19.72 19.35 -12.73
C LEU A 509 20.27 20.62 -12.06
N SER A 510 20.91 20.46 -10.90
CA SER A 510 21.53 21.56 -10.16
C SER A 510 22.65 22.21 -10.97
N GLY A 511 22.95 23.45 -10.63
CA GLY A 511 24.19 24.11 -11.01
C GLY A 511 25.42 23.47 -10.36
N PRO A 512 26.55 24.19 -10.34
CA PRO A 512 27.75 23.76 -9.64
C PRO A 512 27.51 23.48 -8.14
N ALA A 513 28.44 22.76 -7.51
CA ALA A 513 28.31 22.31 -6.13
C ALA A 513 27.92 23.42 -5.15
N GLY A 514 26.92 23.15 -4.31
CA GLY A 514 26.39 24.13 -3.34
C GLY A 514 25.25 24.98 -3.89
N ASP A 515 24.60 24.55 -4.95
CA ASP A 515 23.41 25.22 -5.49
C ASP A 515 22.27 25.24 -4.45
N PRO A 516 21.83 26.43 -4.00
CA PRO A 516 20.74 26.54 -3.03
C PRO A 516 19.41 25.98 -3.56
N SER A 517 19.25 25.83 -4.88
CA SER A 517 18.02 25.29 -5.47
C SER A 517 17.76 23.84 -5.06
N ILE A 518 18.80 23.07 -4.71
CA ILE A 518 18.63 21.69 -4.21
C ILE A 518 17.90 21.73 -2.88
N ALA A 519 18.42 22.50 -1.92
CA ALA A 519 17.83 22.62 -0.59
C ALA A 519 16.39 23.13 -0.68
N GLN A 520 16.14 24.16 -1.49
CA GLN A 520 14.79 24.73 -1.70
C GLN A 520 13.80 23.76 -2.36
N SER A 521 14.29 22.70 -3.01
CA SER A 521 13.46 21.70 -3.71
C SER A 521 13.11 20.48 -2.87
N PHE A 522 13.57 20.43 -1.61
CA PHE A 522 13.34 19.32 -0.70
C PHE A 522 11.87 19.27 -0.25
N ASP A 523 11.23 18.15 -0.53
CA ASP A 523 9.88 17.85 -0.06
C ASP A 523 9.98 16.96 1.18
N GLN A 524 9.95 17.57 2.37
CA GLN A 524 10.06 16.87 3.64
C GLN A 524 8.99 15.81 3.88
N GLU A 525 7.79 15.99 3.32
CA GLU A 525 6.66 15.06 3.45
C GLU A 525 6.93 13.78 2.65
N ALA A 526 7.20 13.93 1.35
CA ALA A 526 7.55 12.80 0.49
C ALA A 526 8.84 12.11 0.96
N ALA A 527 9.83 12.88 1.40
CA ALA A 527 11.07 12.36 1.97
C ALA A 527 10.83 11.52 3.23
N ALA A 528 9.95 11.98 4.14
CA ALA A 528 9.63 11.23 5.37
C ALA A 528 8.98 9.88 5.04
N VAL A 529 8.04 9.85 4.09
CA VAL A 529 7.37 8.61 3.66
C VAL A 529 8.35 7.65 2.97
N LEU A 530 9.17 8.14 2.04
CA LEU A 530 10.19 7.32 1.36
C LEU A 530 11.21 6.75 2.35
N MET A 531 11.69 7.56 3.29
CA MET A 531 12.61 7.09 4.33
C MET A 531 11.94 6.09 5.29
N SER A 532 10.65 6.26 5.58
CA SER A 532 9.86 5.30 6.37
C SER A 532 9.75 3.95 5.67
N ARG A 533 9.49 3.94 4.36
CA ARG A 533 9.48 2.71 3.54
C ARG A 533 10.83 2.02 3.54
N ILE A 534 11.95 2.76 3.45
CA ILE A 534 13.30 2.18 3.61
C ILE A 534 13.48 1.60 5.02
N ALA A 535 13.11 2.33 6.07
CA ALA A 535 13.26 1.87 7.46
C ALA A 535 12.47 0.58 7.71
N VAL A 536 11.23 0.51 7.24
CA VAL A 536 10.38 -0.69 7.36
C VAL A 536 10.93 -1.85 6.56
N PHE A 537 11.41 -1.61 5.34
CA PHE A 537 12.06 -2.64 4.53
C PHE A 537 13.31 -3.19 5.23
N LYS A 538 14.12 -2.32 5.84
CA LYS A 538 15.28 -2.73 6.65
C LYS A 538 14.87 -3.53 7.87
N ALA A 539 13.80 -3.16 8.55
CA ALA A 539 13.26 -3.86 9.72
C ALA A 539 12.64 -5.24 9.41
N GLU A 540 12.66 -5.70 8.16
CA GLU A 540 12.36 -7.09 7.82
C GLU A 540 13.58 -8.02 7.92
N VAL A 541 14.80 -7.45 7.91
CA VAL A 541 16.07 -8.17 7.86
C VAL A 541 16.98 -7.83 9.03
N ASP A 542 17.11 -6.53 9.31
CA ASP A 542 17.94 -5.96 10.37
C ASP A 542 17.17 -5.93 11.71
N ASP A 543 17.89 -5.97 12.84
CA ASP A 543 17.29 -5.85 14.17
C ASP A 543 16.75 -4.42 14.43
N GLY A 544 15.67 -4.32 15.20
CA GLY A 544 14.96 -3.07 15.48
C GLY A 544 15.87 -1.93 15.98
N PRO A 545 16.71 -2.16 17.01
CA PRO A 545 17.65 -1.13 17.50
C PRO A 545 18.63 -0.62 16.45
N ASP A 546 19.08 -1.46 15.52
CA ASP A 546 20.01 -1.05 14.47
C ASP A 546 19.32 -0.21 13.40
N VAL A 547 18.07 -0.53 13.06
CA VAL A 547 17.23 0.30 12.18
C VAL A 547 16.98 1.67 12.80
N LEU A 548 16.68 1.74 14.10
CA LEU A 548 16.49 3.02 14.81
C LEU A 548 17.75 3.88 14.81
N ARG A 549 18.91 3.27 15.09
CA ARG A 549 20.21 3.96 15.00
C ARG A 549 20.49 4.43 13.58
N TRP A 550 20.08 3.68 12.56
CA TRP A 550 20.21 4.09 11.17
C TRP A 550 19.33 5.32 10.88
N VAL A 551 18.06 5.34 11.31
CA VAL A 551 17.17 6.50 11.17
C VAL A 551 17.78 7.73 11.87
N ASP A 552 18.22 7.59 13.13
CA ASP A 552 18.82 8.68 13.90
C ASP A 552 20.08 9.22 13.20
N ARG A 553 20.95 8.34 12.69
CA ARG A 553 22.16 8.74 11.93
C ARG A 553 21.83 9.47 10.63
N MET A 554 20.80 9.05 9.90
CA MET A 554 20.37 9.74 8.68
C MET A 554 19.81 11.13 9.01
N LEU A 555 19.01 11.25 10.06
CA LEU A 555 18.48 12.54 10.51
C LEU A 555 19.60 13.51 10.93
N ILE A 556 20.56 13.05 11.75
CA ILE A 556 21.70 13.87 12.18
C ILE A 556 22.50 14.35 10.97
N ARG A 557 22.82 13.45 10.02
CA ARG A 557 23.57 13.81 8.81
C ARG A 557 22.83 14.84 7.93
N LEU A 558 21.51 14.70 7.80
CA LEU A 558 20.69 15.66 7.06
C LEU A 558 20.74 17.05 7.73
N CYS A 559 20.52 17.09 9.05
CA CYS A 559 20.55 18.33 9.82
C CYS A 559 21.94 18.98 9.80
N SER A 560 23.02 18.21 10.01
CA SER A 560 24.39 18.73 9.91
C SER A 560 24.73 19.32 8.54
N ARG A 561 24.04 18.88 7.47
CA ARG A 561 24.27 19.33 6.10
C ARG A 561 23.46 20.55 5.72
N PHE A 562 22.18 20.61 6.11
CA PHE A 562 21.22 21.59 5.61
C PHE A 562 20.75 22.61 6.66
N ALA A 563 21.11 22.44 7.94
CA ALA A 563 20.87 23.46 8.95
C ALA A 563 21.96 24.54 8.94
N ASP A 564 21.56 25.75 9.31
CA ASP A 564 22.48 26.84 9.64
C ASP A 564 22.83 26.75 11.13
N TYR A 565 24.14 26.73 11.43
CA TYR A 565 24.61 26.73 12.82
C TYR A 565 26.07 27.21 12.91
N ARG A 566 26.45 27.63 14.12
CA ARG A 566 27.83 27.79 14.55
C ARG A 566 28.28 26.49 15.19
N LYS A 567 29.48 26.05 14.80
CA LYS A 567 30.07 24.82 15.33
C LYS A 567 30.10 24.85 16.86
N ASP A 568 29.73 23.73 17.47
CA ASP A 568 29.71 23.53 18.92
C ASP A 568 28.76 24.48 19.71
N ASP A 569 27.85 25.19 19.02
CA ASP A 569 26.83 26.06 19.63
C ASP A 569 25.41 25.61 19.23
N PRO A 570 24.75 24.74 20.02
CA PRO A 570 23.41 24.25 19.72
C PRO A 570 22.36 25.37 19.61
N SER A 571 22.52 26.48 20.34
CA SER A 571 21.54 27.57 20.36
C SER A 571 21.40 28.29 19.02
N SER A 572 22.44 28.19 18.19
CA SER A 572 22.50 28.78 16.86
C SER A 572 21.81 27.96 15.76
N PHE A 573 21.42 26.70 16.04
CA PHE A 573 20.86 25.79 15.05
C PHE A 573 19.51 26.26 14.50
N ARG A 574 19.40 26.40 13.18
CA ARG A 574 18.17 26.79 12.47
C ARG A 574 17.99 25.95 11.22
N LEU A 575 16.74 25.54 10.96
CA LEU A 575 16.33 24.86 9.72
C LEU A 575 15.45 25.78 8.89
N GLU A 576 15.56 25.68 7.57
CA GLU A 576 14.61 26.32 6.65
C GLU A 576 13.23 25.65 6.75
N LYS A 577 12.16 26.38 6.42
CA LYS A 577 10.75 25.92 6.57
C LYS A 577 10.46 24.57 5.92
N ASN A 578 11.13 24.27 4.82
CA ASN A 578 10.95 23.02 4.09
C ASN A 578 11.71 21.82 4.71
N PHE A 579 12.44 22.03 5.80
CA PHE A 579 13.08 20.98 6.61
C PHE A 579 12.55 20.90 8.05
N THR A 580 11.78 21.88 8.54
CA THR A 580 11.43 22.00 9.97
C THR A 580 10.56 20.86 10.50
N LEU A 581 9.71 20.25 9.66
CA LEU A 581 8.84 19.14 10.06
C LEU A 581 9.55 17.78 9.95
N TYR A 582 10.60 17.67 9.14
CA TYR A 582 11.30 16.40 8.93
C TYR A 582 11.82 15.76 10.24
N PRO A 583 12.48 16.48 11.17
CA PRO A 583 12.84 15.93 12.48
C PRO A 583 11.65 15.42 13.28
N GLN A 584 10.51 16.11 13.21
CA GLN A 584 9.27 15.71 13.89
C GLN A 584 8.71 14.41 13.30
N PHE A 585 8.67 14.28 11.97
CA PHE A 585 8.28 13.02 11.33
C PHE A 585 9.19 11.87 11.74
N MET A 586 10.51 12.08 11.79
CA MET A 586 11.45 11.05 12.22
C MET A 586 11.28 10.68 13.70
N PHE A 587 10.93 11.64 14.57
CA PHE A 587 10.59 11.41 15.97
C PHE A 587 9.35 10.52 16.12
N HIS A 588 8.30 10.76 15.33
CA HIS A 588 7.10 9.91 15.38
C HIS A 588 7.33 8.54 14.72
N LEU A 589 8.06 8.48 13.60
CA LEU A 589 8.43 7.22 12.93
C LEU A 589 9.17 6.27 13.87
N ARG A 590 10.22 6.74 14.56
CA ARG A 590 11.06 5.89 15.44
C ARG A 590 10.31 5.29 16.64
N ARG A 591 9.16 5.87 17.01
CA ARG A 591 8.29 5.37 18.09
C ARG A 591 6.99 4.75 17.60
N SER A 592 6.77 4.76 16.28
CA SER A 592 5.59 4.17 15.67
C SER A 592 5.61 2.64 15.78
N GLN A 593 4.43 2.03 15.65
CA GLN A 593 4.24 0.58 15.62
C GLN A 593 4.90 -0.11 14.41
N PHE A 594 5.41 0.67 13.45
CA PHE A 594 6.17 0.13 12.31
C PHE A 594 7.56 -0.35 12.73
N LEU A 595 8.21 0.35 13.67
CA LEU A 595 9.58 0.08 14.14
C LEU A 595 9.61 -0.41 15.60
N GLN A 596 8.76 0.12 16.47
CA GLN A 596 8.61 -0.34 17.85
C GLN A 596 7.46 -1.33 17.95
N VAL A 597 7.78 -2.62 17.88
CA VAL A 597 6.78 -3.69 17.81
C VAL A 597 6.28 -4.16 19.19
N PHE A 598 6.78 -3.57 20.28
CA PHE A 598 6.27 -3.86 21.61
C PHE A 598 4.77 -3.57 21.70
N ASN A 599 4.03 -4.40 22.45
CA ASN A 599 2.57 -4.33 22.59
C ASN A 599 1.79 -4.52 21.26
N ASN A 600 2.44 -5.04 20.21
CA ASN A 600 1.79 -5.49 19.00
C ASN A 600 2.07 -6.99 18.80
N SER A 601 1.14 -7.69 18.19
CA SER A 601 1.36 -9.04 17.69
C SER A 601 2.16 -9.02 16.38
N PRO A 602 2.87 -10.12 16.06
CA PRO A 602 3.46 -10.34 14.74
C PRO A 602 2.52 -10.07 13.55
N ASP A 603 1.26 -10.47 13.66
CA ASP A 603 0.26 -10.29 12.59
C ASP A 603 -0.17 -8.82 12.43
N GLU A 604 -0.36 -8.09 13.53
CA GLU A 604 -0.65 -6.65 13.49
C GLU A 604 0.50 -5.87 12.85
N THR A 605 1.75 -6.17 13.23
CA THR A 605 2.91 -5.53 12.62
C THR A 605 2.99 -5.82 11.11
N ALA A 606 2.69 -7.05 10.70
CA ALA A 606 2.65 -7.41 9.28
C ALA A 606 1.56 -6.63 8.53
N PHE A 607 0.38 -6.48 9.12
CA PHE A 607 -0.73 -5.69 8.58
C PHE A 607 -0.38 -4.20 8.46
N TYR A 608 0.12 -3.56 9.52
CA TYR A 608 0.49 -2.14 9.47
C TYR A 608 1.54 -1.87 8.39
N ARG A 609 2.60 -2.69 8.33
CA ARG A 609 3.66 -2.54 7.33
C ARG A 609 3.17 -2.80 5.90
N HIS A 610 2.18 -3.69 5.72
CA HIS A 610 1.53 -3.90 4.42
C HIS A 610 0.83 -2.62 3.97
N VAL A 611 -0.02 -2.04 4.82
CA VAL A 611 -0.81 -0.84 4.48
C VAL A 611 0.10 0.38 4.19
N LEU A 612 1.15 0.61 4.99
CA LEU A 612 2.11 1.70 4.74
C LEU A 612 2.79 1.60 3.35
N ASN A 613 3.01 0.38 2.86
CA ASN A 613 3.64 0.16 1.56
C ASN A 613 2.65 0.22 0.39
N HIS A 614 1.35 0.32 0.68
CA HIS A 614 0.27 0.52 -0.29
C HIS A 614 -0.08 2.00 -0.47
N GLU A 615 -0.14 2.74 0.63
CA GLU A 615 -0.73 4.09 0.68
C GLU A 615 0.13 5.23 0.10
N ASP A 616 -0.54 6.33 -0.25
CA ASP A 616 0.06 7.55 -0.80
C ASP A 616 0.81 8.41 0.26
N VAL A 617 1.28 9.61 -0.11
CA VAL A 617 2.03 10.48 0.82
C VAL A 617 1.13 10.89 1.99
N SER A 618 -0.07 11.38 1.71
CA SER A 618 -0.98 11.94 2.71
C SER A 618 -1.34 10.91 3.78
N ASN A 619 -1.79 9.73 3.34
CA ASN A 619 -2.20 8.65 4.23
C ASN A 619 -1.01 8.08 5.00
N SER A 620 0.16 7.95 4.36
CA SER A 620 1.38 7.50 5.03
C SER A 620 1.86 8.48 6.11
N LEU A 621 1.70 9.79 5.91
CA LEU A 621 2.03 10.78 6.92
C LEU A 621 1.13 10.66 8.15
N ILE A 622 -0.18 10.48 7.97
CA ILE A 622 -1.12 10.30 9.08
C ILE A 622 -0.78 9.04 9.89
N MET A 623 -0.33 7.97 9.21
CA MET A 623 0.16 6.77 9.90
C MET A 623 1.42 7.01 10.73
N ILE A 624 2.34 7.84 10.23
CA ILE A 624 3.62 8.15 10.90
C ILE A 624 3.36 9.11 12.07
N GLN A 625 2.69 10.23 11.80
CA GLN A 625 2.32 11.26 12.73
C GLN A 625 0.79 11.45 12.68
N PRO A 626 0.04 10.84 13.61
CA PRO A 626 -1.40 11.02 13.72
C PRO A 626 -1.83 12.48 13.82
N THR A 627 -2.99 12.80 13.28
CA THR A 627 -3.61 14.12 13.42
C THR A 627 -4.48 14.16 14.67
N LEU A 628 -4.56 15.33 15.30
CA LEU A 628 -5.35 15.55 16.50
C LEU A 628 -6.07 16.89 16.36
N ASP A 629 -7.39 16.85 16.26
CA ASP A 629 -8.24 18.03 16.20
C ASP A 629 -8.95 18.23 17.53
N SER A 630 -9.02 19.47 17.99
CA SER A 630 -9.76 19.87 19.18
C SER A 630 -11.06 20.55 18.81
N TYR A 631 -12.10 20.35 19.61
CA TYR A 631 -13.42 20.97 19.48
C TYR A 631 -13.77 21.62 20.83
N THR A 632 -14.15 22.89 20.78
CA THR A 632 -14.53 23.71 21.93
C THR A 632 -15.72 24.60 21.57
N PHE A 633 -16.34 25.26 22.56
CA PHE A 633 -17.44 26.20 22.30
C PHE A 633 -17.01 27.50 21.62
N ASP A 634 -15.73 27.87 21.74
CA ASP A 634 -15.23 29.18 21.31
C ASP A 634 -14.80 29.19 19.83
N GLN A 635 -14.91 28.05 19.15
CA GLN A 635 -14.45 27.87 17.78
C GLN A 635 -15.49 27.14 16.91
N GLU A 636 -15.47 27.44 15.62
CA GLU A 636 -16.26 26.71 14.63
C GLU A 636 -15.45 25.51 14.13
N GLY A 637 -15.96 24.29 14.36
CA GLY A 637 -15.37 23.05 13.88
C GLY A 637 -14.09 22.62 14.62
N GLY A 638 -13.44 21.58 14.07
CA GLY A 638 -12.18 21.07 14.57
C GLY A 638 -11.00 22.00 14.26
N GLN A 639 -10.16 22.27 15.25
CA GLN A 639 -8.88 22.94 15.05
C GLN A 639 -7.70 21.99 15.30
N PRO A 640 -6.73 21.90 14.39
CA PRO A 640 -5.54 21.08 14.59
C PRO A 640 -4.74 21.54 15.81
N VAL A 641 -4.48 20.61 16.72
CA VAL A 641 -3.65 20.81 17.91
C VAL A 641 -2.43 19.90 17.88
N LEU A 642 -1.41 20.23 18.69
CA LEU A 642 -0.22 19.40 18.78
C LEU A 642 -0.60 18.01 19.31
N LEU A 643 0.02 16.96 18.77
CA LEU A 643 -0.08 15.60 19.27
C LEU A 643 0.70 15.44 20.59
N ASP A 644 0.24 16.14 21.64
CA ASP A 644 0.91 16.30 22.92
C ASP A 644 -0.06 16.13 24.09
N SER A 645 0.47 15.64 25.22
CA SER A 645 -0.19 15.66 26.52
C SER A 645 -0.87 16.98 26.90
N ALA A 646 -0.29 18.12 26.52
CA ALA A 646 -0.82 19.45 26.84
C ALA A 646 -2.15 19.76 26.13
N SER A 647 -2.45 19.07 25.03
CA SER A 647 -3.70 19.23 24.28
C SER A 647 -4.90 18.57 24.95
N ILE A 648 -4.68 17.71 25.95
CA ILE A 648 -5.77 17.14 26.76
C ILE A 648 -6.22 18.18 27.77
N GLN A 649 -7.43 18.72 27.57
CA GLN A 649 -8.08 19.67 28.46
C GLN A 649 -9.46 19.16 28.92
N PRO A 650 -9.92 19.48 30.15
CA PRO A 650 -11.21 19.00 30.68
C PRO A 650 -12.43 19.40 29.85
N THR A 651 -12.37 20.57 29.21
CA THR A 651 -13.49 21.18 28.46
C THR A 651 -13.41 20.93 26.95
N HIS A 652 -12.46 20.11 26.48
CA HIS A 652 -12.24 19.88 25.05
C HIS A 652 -12.74 18.50 24.65
N ILE A 653 -13.21 18.38 23.41
CA ILE A 653 -13.34 17.10 22.71
C ILE A 653 -12.17 17.00 21.74
N LEU A 654 -11.56 15.82 21.64
CA LEU A 654 -10.47 15.57 20.71
C LEU A 654 -10.87 14.49 19.70
N LEU A 655 -10.55 14.71 18.42
CA LEU A 655 -10.61 13.71 17.36
C LEU A 655 -9.19 13.32 16.96
N LEU A 656 -8.81 12.08 17.23
CA LEU A 656 -7.53 11.51 16.83
C LEU A 656 -7.74 10.62 15.61
N ASP A 657 -7.00 10.89 14.53
CA ASP A 657 -6.90 10.01 13.36
C ASP A 657 -5.48 9.44 13.26
N THR A 658 -5.36 8.12 13.44
CA THR A 658 -4.09 7.39 13.32
C THR A 658 -4.00 6.59 12.02
N PHE A 659 -4.84 6.87 11.03
CA PHE A 659 -5.18 6.02 9.88
C PHE A 659 -5.92 4.73 10.25
N PHE A 660 -5.39 3.95 11.17
CA PHE A 660 -5.94 2.66 11.59
C PHE A 660 -7.06 2.77 12.62
N HIS A 661 -7.08 3.89 13.37
CA HIS A 661 -8.06 4.16 14.42
C HIS A 661 -8.55 5.60 14.26
N ILE A 662 -9.87 5.77 14.37
CA ILE A 662 -10.51 7.08 14.53
C ILE A 662 -11.08 7.12 15.95
N LEU A 663 -10.57 8.02 16.78
CA LEU A 663 -10.88 8.06 18.21
C LEU A 663 -11.42 9.44 18.61
N ILE A 664 -12.63 9.45 19.18
CA ILE A 664 -13.21 10.62 19.83
C ILE A 664 -12.98 10.50 21.35
N PHE A 665 -12.32 11.50 21.92
CA PHE A 665 -12.03 11.60 23.34
C PHE A 665 -12.78 12.78 23.96
N HIS A 666 -13.57 12.53 25.00
CA HIS A 666 -14.21 13.58 25.79
C HIS A 666 -13.38 13.91 27.02
N GLY A 667 -13.01 15.20 27.17
CA GLY A 667 -12.43 15.73 28.40
C GLY A 667 -13.35 15.52 29.61
N GLU A 668 -12.78 15.60 30.81
CA GLU A 668 -13.47 15.30 32.08
C GLU A 668 -14.80 16.04 32.21
N THR A 669 -14.80 17.36 32.05
CA THR A 669 -16.01 18.20 32.18
C THR A 669 -17.03 17.89 31.09
N ILE A 670 -16.58 17.68 29.84
CA ILE A 670 -17.48 17.31 28.74
C ILE A 670 -18.14 15.94 29.01
N ALA A 671 -17.38 14.98 29.51
CA ALA A 671 -17.88 13.66 29.84
C ALA A 671 -18.90 13.72 30.99
N GLU A 672 -18.67 14.57 32.00
CA GLU A 672 -19.63 14.81 33.08
C GLU A 672 -20.94 15.42 32.57
N TRP A 673 -20.89 16.48 31.76
CA TRP A 673 -22.08 17.10 31.17
C TRP A 673 -22.85 16.14 30.26
N ARG A 674 -22.14 15.34 29.45
CA ARG A 674 -22.75 14.32 28.59
C ARG A 674 -23.48 13.26 29.41
N LYS A 675 -22.87 12.78 30.49
CA LYS A 675 -23.47 11.77 31.41
C LYS A 675 -24.66 12.32 32.18
N ALA A 676 -24.65 13.62 32.51
CA ALA A 676 -25.76 14.29 33.15
C ALA A 676 -26.91 14.64 32.19
N GLY A 677 -26.77 14.37 30.88
CA GLY A 677 -27.84 14.51 29.90
C GLY A 677 -28.13 15.96 29.48
N TYR A 678 -27.14 16.86 29.57
CA TYR A 678 -27.34 18.28 29.23
C TYR A 678 -27.74 18.46 27.76
N GLN A 679 -27.23 17.62 26.86
CA GLN A 679 -27.52 17.66 25.42
C GLN A 679 -28.99 17.37 25.07
N GLU A 680 -29.78 16.87 26.01
CA GLU A 680 -31.21 16.56 25.81
C GLU A 680 -32.14 17.65 26.40
N GLN A 681 -31.57 18.65 27.08
CA GLN A 681 -32.31 19.72 27.75
C GLN A 681 -32.49 20.93 26.85
N GLU A 682 -33.67 21.57 26.94
CA GLU A 682 -33.97 22.83 26.23
C GLU A 682 -32.99 23.94 26.67
N GLY A 683 -32.39 24.63 25.70
CA GLY A 683 -31.39 25.69 25.94
C GLY A 683 -29.92 25.23 25.92
N TYR A 684 -29.64 23.94 25.73
CA TYR A 684 -28.28 23.38 25.60
C TYR A 684 -28.00 22.80 24.19
N GLU A 685 -28.67 23.33 23.17
CA GLU A 685 -28.52 22.90 21.77
C GLU A 685 -27.08 23.08 21.27
N ASN A 686 -26.36 24.08 21.79
CA ASN A 686 -24.94 24.30 21.52
C ASN A 686 -24.06 23.14 22.00
N PHE A 687 -24.36 22.53 23.14
CA PHE A 687 -23.63 21.36 23.65
C PHE A 687 -23.96 20.10 22.85
N ALA A 688 -25.22 19.94 22.44
CA ALA A 688 -25.61 18.86 21.52
C ALA A 688 -24.86 18.97 20.18
N ALA A 689 -24.75 20.18 19.62
CA ALA A 689 -23.98 20.42 18.40
C ALA A 689 -22.48 20.12 18.58
N LEU A 690 -21.88 20.56 19.70
CA LEU A 690 -20.47 20.29 20.00
C LEU A 690 -20.15 18.78 20.08
N LEU A 691 -21.08 17.96 20.61
CA LEU A 691 -20.92 16.51 20.66
C LEU A 691 -21.08 15.81 19.30
N GLU A 692 -21.74 16.45 18.33
CA GLU A 692 -22.01 15.85 17.02
C GLU A 692 -20.95 16.19 15.98
N GLN A 693 -20.40 17.41 15.99
CA GLN A 693 -19.31 17.84 15.08
C GLN A 693 -18.18 16.81 14.90
N PRO A 694 -17.51 16.32 15.96
CA PRO A 694 -16.42 15.34 15.78
C PRO A 694 -16.91 13.98 15.25
N LYS A 695 -18.20 13.64 15.38
CA LYS A 695 -18.76 12.42 14.78
C LYS A 695 -19.03 12.58 13.30
N GLU A 696 -19.40 13.77 12.85
CA GLU A 696 -19.55 14.10 11.43
C GLU A 696 -18.19 14.01 10.75
N ASP A 697 -17.18 14.71 11.28
CA ASP A 697 -15.82 14.69 10.75
C ASP A 697 -15.22 13.26 10.78
N ALA A 698 -15.47 12.50 11.85
CA ALA A 698 -15.07 11.09 11.92
C ALA A 698 -15.75 10.22 10.85
N ARG A 699 -17.02 10.48 10.52
CA ARG A 699 -17.78 9.71 9.51
C ARG A 699 -17.21 9.94 8.12
N ASP A 700 -16.83 11.18 7.81
CA ASP A 700 -16.23 11.54 6.52
C ASP A 700 -14.86 10.85 6.38
N LEU A 701 -14.01 10.90 7.41
CA LEU A 701 -12.73 10.18 7.43
C LEU A 701 -12.89 8.66 7.23
N ILE A 702 -13.89 8.04 7.87
CA ILE A 702 -14.17 6.60 7.71
C ILE A 702 -14.63 6.29 6.27
N THR A 703 -15.33 7.22 5.62
CA THR A 703 -15.88 7.04 4.27
C THR A 703 -14.78 6.96 3.20
N ASP A 704 -13.68 7.67 3.38
CA ASP A 704 -12.60 7.71 2.37
C ASP A 704 -11.48 6.69 2.61
N ARG A 705 -11.41 6.07 3.80
CA ARG A 705 -10.30 5.20 4.24
C ARG A 705 -10.42 3.74 3.84
N PHE A 706 -9.41 3.18 3.18
CA PHE A 706 -9.30 1.73 2.97
C PHE A 706 -7.99 1.17 3.56
N PRO A 707 -8.01 0.09 4.35
CA PRO A 707 -9.19 -0.56 4.93
C PRO A 707 -9.90 0.36 5.94
N LEU A 708 -11.14 0.03 6.30
CA LEU A 708 -11.88 0.82 7.28
C LEU A 708 -11.12 0.88 8.62
N PRO A 709 -11.01 2.06 9.25
CA PRO A 709 -10.40 2.18 10.56
C PRO A 709 -11.33 1.68 11.65
N ARG A 710 -10.74 1.33 12.80
CA ARG A 710 -11.51 1.06 14.02
C ARG A 710 -11.99 2.37 14.64
N PHE A 711 -13.30 2.52 14.77
CA PHE A 711 -13.91 3.67 15.44
C PHE A 711 -13.99 3.46 16.96
N ILE A 712 -13.51 4.44 17.74
CA ILE A 712 -13.44 4.40 19.20
C ILE A 712 -14.04 5.69 19.76
N VAL A 713 -14.90 5.57 20.77
CA VAL A 713 -15.36 6.71 21.56
C VAL A 713 -15.02 6.43 23.02
N CYS A 714 -14.31 7.35 23.66
CA CYS A 714 -13.91 7.21 25.05
C CYS A 714 -13.95 8.54 25.82
N ASP A 715 -13.97 8.42 27.14
CA ASP A 715 -13.97 9.55 28.05
C ASP A 715 -12.66 9.57 28.84
N HIS A 716 -12.36 10.71 29.47
CA HIS A 716 -11.30 10.82 30.47
C HIS A 716 -11.41 9.70 31.54
N GLY A 717 -10.28 9.05 31.84
CA GLY A 717 -10.19 7.91 32.76
C GLY A 717 -10.71 6.57 32.22
N GLY A 718 -11.27 6.52 31.00
CA GLY A 718 -11.73 5.29 30.37
C GLY A 718 -10.58 4.38 29.89
N SER A 719 -10.80 3.06 29.89
CA SER A 719 -9.77 2.08 29.48
C SER A 719 -9.32 2.25 28.02
N GLN A 720 -10.22 2.68 27.13
CA GLN A 720 -9.96 2.93 25.71
C GLN A 720 -9.17 4.23 25.46
N ALA A 721 -9.07 5.14 26.44
CA ALA A 721 -8.27 6.36 26.33
C ALA A 721 -6.77 6.07 26.16
N ARG A 722 -6.30 4.86 26.50
CA ARG A 722 -4.93 4.41 26.26
C ARG A 722 -4.49 4.49 24.79
N PHE A 723 -5.44 4.35 23.85
CA PHE A 723 -5.15 4.50 22.43
C PHE A 723 -4.71 5.92 22.07
N LEU A 724 -5.30 6.93 22.72
CA LEU A 724 -4.84 8.32 22.60
C LEU A 724 -3.51 8.51 23.33
N LEU A 725 -3.45 8.15 24.61
CA LEU A 725 -2.28 8.42 25.46
C LEU A 725 -0.97 7.83 24.92
N SER A 726 -1.03 6.65 24.29
CA SER A 726 0.15 6.01 23.70
C SER A 726 0.71 6.71 22.45
N LYS A 727 -0.08 7.58 21.79
CA LYS A 727 0.33 8.31 20.58
C LYS A 727 0.86 9.71 20.88
N LEU A 728 0.57 10.25 22.06
CA LEU A 728 0.96 11.61 22.44
C LEU A 728 2.45 11.74 22.75
N ASN A 729 2.98 12.94 22.50
CA ASN A 729 4.27 13.35 23.01
C ASN A 729 4.21 13.55 24.54
N PRO A 730 5.09 12.90 25.34
CA PRO A 730 5.11 13.05 26.79
C PRO A 730 5.89 14.31 27.21
N SER A 731 5.33 15.49 26.94
CA SER A 731 5.93 16.75 27.42
C SER A 731 5.84 16.93 28.93
N THR A 732 4.82 16.32 29.55
CA THR A 732 4.69 16.26 31.02
C THR A 732 4.77 14.80 31.47
N THR A 733 5.87 14.43 32.11
CA THR A 733 6.12 13.06 32.61
C THR A 733 6.04 13.01 34.14
N TYR A 734 5.82 11.82 34.67
CA TYR A 734 5.81 11.59 36.12
C TYR A 734 7.16 11.92 36.80
N THR A 735 8.27 11.87 36.06
CA THR A 735 9.62 12.23 36.54
C THR A 735 9.88 13.74 36.54
N SER A 736 9.35 14.47 35.56
CA SER A 736 9.45 15.94 35.51
C SER A 736 8.54 16.62 36.55
N GLY A 737 7.41 16.01 36.89
CA GLY A 737 6.50 16.47 37.96
C GLY A 737 7.05 16.28 39.38
N ALA A 738 8.01 15.39 39.61
CA ALA A 738 8.55 15.11 40.95
C ALA A 738 9.53 16.18 41.47
N GLY A 739 9.97 17.12 40.62
CA GLY A 739 10.90 18.21 40.98
C GLY A 739 10.26 19.54 41.37
N ALA A 740 8.94 19.71 41.19
CA ALA A 740 8.25 20.98 41.38
C ALA A 740 7.23 20.94 42.54
N TYR A 741 7.68 20.57 43.73
CA TYR A 741 6.95 20.92 44.96
C TYR A 741 7.04 22.44 45.16
N GLY A 742 6.08 23.20 44.61
CA GLY A 742 5.87 24.61 44.99
C GLY A 742 5.51 25.63 43.91
N GLY A 743 5.27 25.23 42.65
CA GLY A 743 4.85 26.16 41.60
C GLY A 743 3.33 26.17 41.37
N VAL A 744 2.63 27.17 41.88
CA VAL A 744 1.19 27.41 41.61
C VAL A 744 1.04 27.78 40.12
N GLY A 745 0.75 26.81 39.26
CA GLY A 745 0.52 27.05 37.83
C GLY A 745 0.67 25.84 36.89
N ALA A 746 1.26 24.72 37.33
CA ALA A 746 1.52 23.54 36.48
C ALA A 746 0.56 22.37 36.72
N GLN A 747 -0.71 22.64 37.06
CA GLN A 747 -1.69 21.61 37.46
C GLN A 747 -2.68 21.16 36.36
N SER A 748 -2.58 21.66 35.12
CA SER A 748 -3.62 21.42 34.09
C SER A 748 -3.26 20.43 32.97
N ALA A 749 -2.01 19.94 32.87
CA ALA A 749 -1.62 19.04 31.78
C ALA A 749 -1.67 17.55 32.21
N GLN A 750 -2.27 16.70 31.38
CA GLN A 750 -2.34 15.25 31.62
C GLN A 750 -0.93 14.66 31.70
N THR A 751 -0.56 14.06 32.84
CA THR A 751 0.75 13.40 32.97
C THR A 751 0.74 12.05 32.24
N ILE A 752 1.71 11.83 31.35
CA ILE A 752 1.90 10.55 30.68
C ILE A 752 2.94 9.72 31.44
N PHE A 753 2.55 8.51 31.83
CA PHE A 753 3.43 7.56 32.54
C PHE A 753 4.29 6.77 31.53
N THR A 754 5.40 7.37 31.09
CA THR A 754 6.35 6.73 30.18
C THR A 754 7.78 7.22 30.44
N ASP A 755 8.76 6.36 30.13
CA ASP A 755 10.19 6.69 30.10
C ASP A 755 10.65 7.17 28.71
N ASP A 756 9.72 7.27 27.76
CA ASP A 756 10.00 7.78 26.43
C ASP A 756 10.49 9.23 26.47
N VAL A 757 11.44 9.51 25.59
CA VAL A 757 12.00 10.85 25.39
C VAL A 757 10.96 11.76 24.73
N SER A 758 10.77 12.97 25.27
CA SER A 758 9.88 13.97 24.66
C SER A 758 10.47 14.56 23.38
N LEU A 759 9.62 15.14 22.53
CA LEU A 759 10.04 15.82 21.30
C LEU A 759 11.05 16.95 21.56
N SER A 760 10.89 17.67 22.68
CA SER A 760 11.83 18.74 23.08
C SER A 760 13.23 18.18 23.38
N THR A 761 13.33 17.17 24.25
CA THR A 761 14.60 16.51 24.59
C THR A 761 15.24 15.83 23.37
N PHE A 762 14.43 15.25 22.48
CA PHE A 762 14.89 14.70 21.21
C PHE A 762 15.50 15.80 20.32
N THR A 763 14.81 16.92 20.17
CA THR A 763 15.25 18.05 19.35
C THR A 763 16.53 18.68 19.91
N GLU A 764 16.62 18.87 21.23
CA GLU A 764 17.84 19.37 21.87
C GLU A 764 19.04 18.44 21.64
N SER A 765 18.82 17.13 21.72
CA SER A 765 19.86 16.13 21.49
C SER A 765 20.29 16.12 20.03
N LEU A 766 19.34 16.21 19.10
CA LEU A 766 19.59 16.35 17.67
C LEU A 766 20.42 17.61 17.38
N MET A 767 20.03 18.76 17.93
CA MET A 767 20.76 20.03 17.76
C MET A 767 22.19 19.89 18.26
N LYS A 768 22.41 19.34 19.46
CA LYS A 768 23.76 19.12 20.02
C LYS A 768 24.62 18.24 19.12
N LEU A 769 24.07 17.13 18.62
CA LEU A 769 24.80 16.19 17.75
C LEU A 769 25.03 16.75 16.34
N ALA A 770 24.11 17.56 15.82
CA ALA A 770 24.24 18.16 14.51
C ALA A 770 25.37 19.20 14.47
N VAL A 771 25.50 20.02 15.52
CA VAL A 771 26.49 21.12 15.57
C VAL A 771 27.91 20.69 15.97
N SER A 772 28.08 19.52 16.59
CA SER A 772 29.39 19.01 17.00
C SER A 772 30.25 18.56 15.82
N GLY A 773 29.64 18.39 14.64
CA GLY A 773 30.27 17.87 13.44
C GLY A 773 30.56 16.37 13.52
N THR A 774 30.18 15.62 12.49
CA THR A 774 30.74 14.29 12.27
C THR A 774 32.12 14.46 11.62
N SER A 775 33.19 14.20 12.36
CA SER A 775 34.49 13.85 11.77
C SER A 775 34.39 12.59 10.91
#